data_AF-A0A4Q7X4C5-F1
#
_entry.id   AF-A0A4Q7X4C5-F1
#
_cell.length_a   1.000
_cell.length_b   1.000
_cell.length_c   1.000
_cell.angle_alpha   90.00
_cell.angle_beta   90.00
_cell.angle_gamma   90.00
#
_symmetry.space_group_name_H-M   'P 1'
#
loop_
_entity.id
_entity.type
_entity.pdbx_description
1 polymer ?
#
loop_
_entity_poly.entity_id
_entity_poly.type
_entity_poly.pdbx_seq_one_letter_code
_entity_poly.pdbx_strand_id
1 'polypeptide(L)'
;MREKYRFGDLPTLSCRMKDMGTTTTLADTGVPREPASAERHFLGTFGADMADKPVETLPPARESTVLLDGYGDPAVLEEEFTPVLADVVRMERIPADAHFFEELGADSLVMAHFCARIRKRGDLPPVSMKDVYRHPTLRSLATATAARAEAATAAAPDAQPAPRTAPAPAGPVAPPPAGAPHYVLCGALQLLAFLVYAYLIALIAERGYEWISAGSSAAEVYLRSVLFGAAVFVTLCTLPVVAKWALVGRWKPQEIRVWSLAYVRFWIVKALIRSDPLVLFHGSPLYLVYLRALGAKVGRGSVVLSRTVPVCTDLLTIGDDTVVRKDSSFTCYRAHDGLIQTGPVTLGNDVLVSEATVLDIDTRLGDGAQLGHASSLHRGQTVPAGEHWHGSPAQPADADYRRVGPVPCGPLRRTVHSVLQLLVALAVYLPIAVGGLYALLTGTPDIRTALEPGPAVFGDWTFYRDALAFSFVLVFGAVPAGLLVMTTVPRLLAKAVKPDRVYPLYGFHHGVHRTITLLTNWRFLKRLFGDSSAIVHYLRCLGYDLSRVEQTGSNFGTEMKHETPYLSRVGRGTMVADGLSIMNADYSGSAFRVSRAEIGPRNFLGNRIAYPAGGRTGENCLLATKVMVPVDGKVREGVGLLGSPSFEIPRTVLRDSRCDRFKNPEELRPALAAKNRHNASTMLWYLGTRWMYAFGLVLLASAATEWYSAFGAPAIALADVLGLVFTVAYFVLLERALTAVVPLRPLLCSIYDPRFWRHERYWKVPSETYLRIFNGTPYKNLVWRLLGVRLGRRVFDDGCYLTERSLVTLGDACTLNAGTVVQCHSQEDGTFKSDRSALGSRCTLGVGAFVHYGVMVGEGAVLAPDSFLMKGELVPQDARWGGNPATPLSPSRSGEGR
;
A
#
# COMPACT_ATOMS: atom_id res chain seq x y z
N MET A 1 -42.19 -32.26 16.44
CA MET A 1 -42.56 -33.23 17.51
C MET A 1 -41.50 -33.09 18.61
N ARG A 2 -41.84 -33.02 19.91
CA ARG A 2 -41.94 -34.15 20.87
C ARG A 2 -40.77 -35.15 20.76
N GLU A 3 -40.02 -35.53 21.82
CA GLU A 3 -40.03 -35.07 23.23
C GLU A 3 -38.70 -35.39 24.01
N LYS A 4 -38.73 -35.50 25.36
CA LYS A 4 -37.61 -35.77 26.31
C LYS A 4 -36.92 -37.14 26.04
N TYR A 5 -35.73 -37.53 26.55
CA TYR A 5 -35.17 -37.60 27.93
C TYR A 5 -33.60 -37.65 27.94
N ARG A 6 -32.90 -38.19 28.97
CA ARG A 6 -32.46 -37.56 30.25
C ARG A 6 -31.58 -38.53 31.12
N PHE A 7 -30.37 -38.11 31.54
CA PHE A 7 -29.55 -38.57 32.70
C PHE A 7 -28.84 -39.96 32.77
N GLY A 8 -27.74 -40.02 33.57
CA GLY A 8 -26.90 -41.18 33.99
C GLY A 8 -25.54 -41.25 33.26
N ASP A 9 -24.32 -41.00 33.79
CA ASP A 9 -23.58 -41.32 35.06
C ASP A 9 -23.00 -42.77 35.08
N LEU A 10 -21.70 -43.01 34.75
CA LEU A 10 -20.45 -43.01 35.58
C LEU A 10 -20.15 -44.35 36.35
N PRO A 11 -18.91 -44.71 36.77
CA PRO A 11 -17.63 -44.92 36.04
C PRO A 11 -16.84 -46.22 36.46
N THR A 12 -15.50 -46.29 36.24
CA THR A 12 -14.47 -47.27 36.76
C THR A 12 -14.29 -48.63 36.02
N LEU A 13 -13.15 -49.39 36.01
CA LEU A 13 -11.70 -49.18 36.32
C LEU A 13 -10.81 -50.35 35.74
N SER A 14 -9.45 -50.26 35.86
CA SER A 14 -8.42 -51.33 35.68
C SER A 14 -8.05 -51.79 34.24
N CYS A 15 -6.82 -52.19 33.87
CA CYS A 15 -5.50 -52.15 34.57
C CYS A 15 -4.25 -52.18 33.61
N ARG A 16 -3.05 -52.09 34.23
CA ARG A 16 -1.62 -52.20 33.81
C ARG A 16 -1.23 -53.55 33.13
N MET A 17 -0.02 -53.83 32.58
CA MET A 17 1.29 -53.17 32.25
C MET A 17 2.17 -54.16 31.43
N LYS A 18 3.22 -53.72 30.69
CA LYS A 18 4.64 -54.16 30.79
C LYS A 18 5.57 -53.64 29.66
N ASP A 19 6.89 -53.74 29.87
CA ASP A 19 7.99 -53.02 29.18
C ASP A 19 9.12 -53.95 28.65
N MET A 20 10.13 -53.35 27.96
CA MET A 20 11.45 -53.89 27.50
C MET A 20 11.40 -54.84 26.26
N GLY A 21 12.34 -54.88 25.30
CA GLY A 21 13.63 -54.21 24.99
C GLY A 21 14.19 -54.78 23.64
N THR A 22 15.43 -54.62 23.13
CA THR A 22 16.64 -53.81 23.46
C THR A 22 17.72 -53.87 22.32
N THR A 23 18.65 -52.90 22.21
CA THR A 23 20.09 -52.92 21.74
C THR A 23 20.67 -54.05 20.83
N THR A 24 21.54 -53.87 19.80
CA THR A 24 22.24 -52.71 19.14
C THR A 24 22.93 -53.10 17.78
N THR A 25 23.64 -52.15 17.11
CA THR A 25 24.80 -52.33 16.14
C THR A 25 24.56 -52.99 14.75
N LEU A 26 25.37 -52.84 13.68
CA LEU A 26 26.64 -52.14 13.36
C LEU A 26 26.76 -51.85 11.81
N ALA A 27 27.80 -51.08 11.40
CA ALA A 27 28.61 -51.05 10.14
C ALA A 27 28.27 -51.94 8.90
N ASP A 28 28.72 -51.70 7.64
CA ASP A 28 29.42 -50.62 6.90
C ASP A 28 29.67 -51.12 5.44
N THR A 29 30.15 -50.24 4.56
CA THR A 29 30.97 -50.41 3.32
C THR A 29 30.35 -49.99 1.97
N GLY A 30 31.20 -49.55 1.04
CA GLY A 30 30.82 -48.71 -0.10
C GLY A 30 30.88 -49.34 -1.51
N VAL A 31 30.17 -48.69 -2.46
CA VAL A 31 30.73 -47.88 -3.59
C VAL A 31 31.97 -48.44 -4.33
N PRO A 32 32.10 -48.40 -5.69
CA PRO A 32 31.15 -48.03 -6.78
C PRO A 32 31.09 -49.00 -8.00
N ARG A 33 30.18 -48.77 -8.97
CA ARG A 33 30.49 -48.45 -10.40
C ARG A 33 29.26 -48.26 -11.31
N GLU A 34 29.38 -47.29 -12.23
CA GLU A 34 28.53 -47.02 -13.41
C GLU A 34 28.98 -47.88 -14.63
N PRO A 35 28.36 -47.87 -15.86
CA PRO A 35 27.37 -46.89 -16.38
C PRO A 35 26.20 -47.39 -17.29
N ALA A 36 25.32 -46.42 -17.62
CA ALA A 36 24.64 -46.18 -18.90
C ALA A 36 23.65 -47.18 -19.57
N SER A 37 22.38 -46.74 -19.57
CA SER A 37 21.43 -46.65 -20.71
C SER A 37 20.98 -47.88 -21.52
N ALA A 38 19.68 -48.19 -21.41
CA ALA A 38 18.77 -48.33 -22.57
C ALA A 38 17.30 -48.07 -22.17
N GLU A 39 16.50 -47.60 -23.14
CA GLU A 39 15.04 -47.39 -23.06
C GLU A 39 14.25 -48.72 -22.94
N ARG A 40 12.93 -48.81 -22.67
CA ARG A 40 11.78 -47.87 -22.61
C ARG A 40 10.61 -48.59 -21.88
N HIS A 41 9.82 -47.95 -21.00
CA HIS A 41 8.33 -48.00 -21.00
C HIS A 41 7.62 -47.30 -19.79
N PHE A 42 6.71 -46.38 -20.15
CA PHE A 42 5.41 -46.04 -19.53
C PHE A 42 5.16 -45.87 -18.01
N LEU A 43 4.53 -44.73 -17.70
CA LEU A 43 3.63 -44.40 -16.58
C LEU A 43 4.18 -44.37 -15.13
N GLY A 44 4.24 -43.14 -14.58
CA GLY A 44 3.39 -42.85 -13.42
C GLY A 44 4.00 -42.24 -12.16
N THR A 45 4.37 -40.95 -12.18
CA THR A 45 4.37 -40.09 -10.96
C THR A 45 4.35 -38.60 -11.30
N PHE A 46 3.41 -37.84 -10.73
CA PHE A 46 3.49 -36.38 -10.67
C PHE A 46 3.94 -35.98 -9.26
N GLY A 47 5.25 -35.94 -9.03
CA GLY A 47 5.81 -35.59 -7.72
C GLY A 47 7.33 -35.42 -7.78
N ALA A 48 7.80 -34.27 -7.25
CA ALA A 48 9.19 -33.96 -6.96
C ALA A 48 10.22 -34.19 -8.10
N ASP A 49 10.31 -33.22 -9.04
CA ASP A 49 11.56 -32.48 -9.21
C ASP A 49 11.40 -31.20 -10.07
N MET A 50 11.38 -30.05 -9.40
CA MET A 50 11.48 -28.70 -9.97
C MET A 50 12.13 -27.74 -8.94
N ALA A 51 13.18 -28.24 -8.26
CA ALA A 51 14.20 -27.40 -7.67
C ALA A 51 15.36 -27.25 -8.68
N ASP A 52 16.09 -26.15 -8.60
CA ASP A 52 17.37 -25.91 -9.29
C ASP A 52 17.42 -26.19 -10.81
N LYS A 53 16.47 -25.59 -11.54
CA LYS A 53 16.74 -25.08 -12.90
C LYS A 53 16.63 -23.55 -12.92
N PRO A 54 17.55 -22.83 -13.61
CA PRO A 54 17.39 -21.40 -13.84
C PRO A 54 16.14 -21.13 -14.69
N VAL A 55 15.56 -19.94 -14.54
CA VAL A 55 14.43 -19.53 -15.39
C VAL A 55 14.93 -19.40 -16.83
N GLU A 56 14.39 -20.23 -17.71
CA GLU A 56 14.74 -20.26 -19.13
C GLU A 56 14.40 -18.91 -19.77
N THR A 57 15.42 -18.25 -20.31
CA THR A 57 15.26 -16.93 -20.95
C THR A 57 14.43 -17.08 -22.22
N LEU A 58 13.35 -16.32 -22.32
CA LEU A 58 12.48 -16.31 -23.49
C LEU A 58 13.31 -16.05 -24.77
N PRO A 59 13.13 -16.82 -25.85
CA PRO A 59 13.73 -16.48 -27.13
C PRO A 59 13.15 -15.14 -27.63
N PRO A 60 13.94 -14.32 -28.34
CA PRO A 60 13.46 -13.04 -28.86
C PRO A 60 12.30 -13.27 -29.83
N ALA A 61 11.24 -12.47 -29.70
CA ALA A 61 10.16 -12.45 -30.67
C ALA A 61 10.71 -12.01 -32.03
N ARG A 62 10.35 -12.73 -33.10
CA ARG A 62 10.65 -12.28 -34.46
C ARG A 62 9.77 -11.09 -34.78
N GLU A 63 10.35 -10.00 -35.25
CA GLU A 63 9.61 -8.89 -35.85
C GLU A 63 9.06 -9.34 -37.21
N SER A 64 7.88 -9.95 -37.21
CA SER A 64 7.11 -10.25 -38.41
C SER A 64 6.02 -9.20 -38.60
N THR A 65 6.34 -8.12 -39.31
CA THR A 65 5.34 -7.19 -39.85
C THR A 65 4.55 -7.88 -40.97
N VAL A 66 3.57 -8.68 -40.57
CA VAL A 66 2.51 -9.19 -41.45
C VAL A 66 1.48 -8.07 -41.61
N LEU A 67 0.96 -7.89 -42.83
CA LEU A 67 -0.07 -6.90 -43.13
C LEU A 67 -1.40 -7.30 -42.44
N LEU A 68 -2.18 -6.32 -41.99
CA LEU A 68 -3.48 -6.55 -41.32
C LEU A 68 -4.63 -6.88 -42.32
N ASP A 69 -4.29 -7.32 -43.53
CA ASP A 69 -5.23 -7.64 -44.59
C ASP A 69 -5.86 -9.03 -44.36
N GLY A 70 -7.07 -9.04 -43.80
CA GLY A 70 -7.88 -10.25 -43.59
C GLY A 70 -8.65 -10.28 -42.26
N TYR A 71 -8.13 -9.65 -41.21
CA TYR A 71 -8.72 -9.69 -39.86
C TYR A 71 -9.86 -8.67 -39.61
N GLY A 72 -10.46 -8.14 -40.68
CA GLY A 72 -11.72 -7.40 -40.62
C GLY A 72 -12.95 -8.32 -40.57
N ASP A 73 -12.82 -9.60 -40.94
CA ASP A 73 -13.93 -10.57 -40.86
C ASP A 73 -14.06 -11.14 -39.43
N PRO A 74 -15.21 -10.97 -38.75
CA PRO A 74 -15.49 -11.62 -37.47
C PRO A 74 -15.40 -13.14 -37.51
N ALA A 75 -15.75 -13.80 -38.62
CA ALA A 75 -15.75 -15.26 -38.72
C ALA A 75 -14.33 -15.83 -38.65
N VAL A 76 -13.36 -15.18 -39.30
CA VAL A 76 -11.95 -15.57 -39.26
C VAL A 76 -11.39 -15.43 -37.84
N LEU A 77 -11.75 -14.36 -37.12
CA LEU A 77 -11.34 -14.20 -35.72
C LEU A 77 -12.06 -15.18 -34.78
N GLU A 78 -13.31 -15.54 -35.04
CA GLU A 78 -14.04 -16.56 -34.29
C GLU A 78 -13.39 -17.95 -34.43
N GLU A 79 -13.04 -18.34 -35.66
CA GLU A 79 -12.32 -19.58 -35.95
C GLU A 79 -10.94 -19.62 -35.28
N GLU A 80 -10.15 -18.54 -35.37
CA GLU A 80 -8.80 -18.48 -34.81
C GLU A 80 -8.75 -18.33 -33.27
N PHE A 81 -9.79 -17.75 -32.66
CA PHE A 81 -9.91 -17.67 -31.20
C PHE A 81 -10.39 -18.98 -30.59
N THR A 82 -11.21 -19.76 -31.30
CA THR A 82 -11.80 -21.03 -30.83
C THR A 82 -10.78 -22.03 -30.28
N PRO A 83 -9.72 -22.46 -31.02
CA PRO A 83 -8.77 -23.45 -30.52
C PRO A 83 -7.91 -22.92 -29.36
N VAL A 84 -7.64 -21.61 -29.33
CA VAL A 84 -6.89 -20.98 -28.24
C VAL A 84 -7.71 -20.95 -26.96
N LEU A 85 -9.02 -20.73 -27.05
CA LEU A 85 -9.93 -20.83 -25.90
C LEU A 85 -10.10 -22.29 -25.45
N ALA A 86 -10.26 -23.23 -26.40
CA ALA A 86 -10.44 -24.67 -26.16
C ALA A 86 -9.35 -25.28 -25.26
N ASP A 87 -8.07 -25.05 -25.57
CA ASP A 87 -6.96 -25.56 -24.73
C ASP A 87 -6.83 -24.80 -23.39
N VAL A 88 -7.29 -23.54 -23.31
CA VAL A 88 -7.28 -22.76 -22.05
C VAL A 88 -8.35 -23.25 -21.07
N VAL A 89 -9.58 -23.52 -21.52
CA VAL A 89 -10.65 -24.08 -20.67
C VAL A 89 -10.59 -25.60 -20.56
N ARG A 90 -9.80 -26.27 -21.43
CA ARG A 90 -9.66 -27.73 -21.57
C ARG A 90 -10.96 -28.42 -21.97
N MET A 91 -11.58 -27.95 -23.06
CA MET A 91 -12.79 -28.53 -23.65
C MET A 91 -12.58 -28.73 -25.16
N GLU A 92 -12.92 -29.90 -25.68
CA GLU A 92 -12.69 -30.26 -27.09
C GLU A 92 -13.55 -29.47 -28.09
N ARG A 93 -14.70 -28.94 -27.64
CA ARG A 93 -15.61 -28.11 -28.41
C ARG A 93 -16.19 -27.02 -27.53
N ILE A 94 -16.32 -25.82 -28.10
CA ILE A 94 -16.95 -24.65 -27.47
C ILE A 94 -18.01 -24.11 -28.44
N PRO A 95 -19.27 -23.89 -28.02
CA PRO A 95 -20.23 -23.13 -28.81
C PRO A 95 -19.79 -21.66 -28.87
N ALA A 96 -19.75 -21.05 -30.05
CA ALA A 96 -19.25 -19.69 -30.23
C ALA A 96 -20.03 -18.61 -29.42
N ASP A 97 -21.28 -18.91 -29.10
CA ASP A 97 -22.18 -18.03 -28.35
C ASP A 97 -22.26 -18.35 -26.85
N ALA A 98 -21.53 -19.36 -26.36
CA ALA A 98 -21.54 -19.74 -24.95
C ALA A 98 -20.81 -18.71 -24.08
N HIS A 99 -21.47 -18.27 -22.99
CA HIS A 99 -20.96 -17.23 -22.10
C HIS A 99 -19.73 -17.71 -21.31
N PHE A 100 -18.59 -17.02 -21.46
CA PHE A 100 -17.30 -17.42 -20.89
C PHE A 100 -17.36 -17.70 -19.38
N PHE A 101 -18.09 -16.88 -18.63
CA PHE A 101 -18.10 -16.90 -17.16
C PHE A 101 -19.24 -17.74 -16.55
N GLU A 102 -20.31 -17.99 -17.30
CA GLU A 102 -21.54 -18.63 -16.80
C GLU A 102 -21.82 -20.01 -17.41
N GLU A 103 -21.36 -20.27 -18.64
CA GLU A 103 -21.50 -21.57 -19.30
C GLU A 103 -20.17 -22.33 -19.32
N LEU A 104 -19.10 -21.68 -19.78
CA LEU A 104 -17.76 -22.29 -19.83
C LEU A 104 -17.06 -22.29 -18.45
N GLY A 105 -17.63 -21.60 -17.46
CA GLY A 105 -17.11 -21.54 -16.09
C GLY A 105 -15.70 -20.95 -15.95
N ALA A 106 -15.21 -20.23 -16.96
CA ALA A 106 -13.89 -19.63 -16.96
C ALA A 106 -13.83 -18.45 -15.98
N ASP A 107 -12.68 -18.27 -15.33
CA ASP A 107 -12.41 -17.13 -14.44
C ASP A 107 -11.41 -16.14 -15.05
N SER A 108 -11.14 -15.01 -14.38
CA SER A 108 -10.23 -13.99 -14.90
C SER A 108 -8.78 -14.44 -15.06
N LEU A 109 -8.31 -15.49 -14.36
CA LEU A 109 -6.97 -16.05 -14.55
C LEU A 109 -6.94 -16.95 -15.80
N VAL A 110 -7.99 -17.76 -15.99
CA VAL A 110 -8.20 -18.55 -17.22
C VAL A 110 -8.28 -17.61 -18.44
N MET A 111 -9.07 -16.54 -18.35
CA MET A 111 -9.21 -15.55 -19.44
C MET A 111 -7.95 -14.68 -19.65
N ALA A 112 -7.17 -14.37 -18.61
CA ALA A 112 -5.87 -13.73 -18.77
C ALA A 112 -4.90 -14.62 -19.57
N HIS A 113 -4.88 -15.94 -19.31
CA HIS A 113 -4.09 -16.88 -20.11
C HIS A 113 -4.55 -16.96 -21.57
N PHE A 114 -5.86 -16.90 -21.84
CA PHE A 114 -6.39 -16.78 -23.21
C PHE A 114 -5.89 -15.50 -23.90
N CYS A 115 -6.07 -14.33 -23.28
CA CYS A 115 -5.58 -13.06 -23.83
C CYS A 115 -4.07 -13.08 -24.08
N ALA A 116 -3.29 -13.63 -23.13
CA ALA A 116 -1.84 -13.75 -23.25
C ALA A 116 -1.39 -14.73 -24.36
N ARG A 117 -2.21 -15.73 -24.71
CA ARG A 117 -1.96 -16.65 -25.84
C ARG A 117 -2.30 -16.03 -27.19
N ILE A 118 -3.43 -15.33 -27.31
CA ILE A 118 -3.78 -14.56 -28.52
C ILE A 118 -2.65 -13.56 -28.84
N ARG A 119 -2.25 -12.74 -27.85
CA ARG A 119 -1.15 -11.77 -27.99
C ARG A 119 0.23 -12.40 -28.25
N LYS A 120 0.40 -13.72 -28.09
CA LYS A 120 1.65 -14.44 -28.39
C LYS A 120 1.75 -14.92 -29.83
N ARG A 121 0.65 -15.06 -30.56
CA ARG A 121 0.69 -15.50 -31.96
C ARG A 121 1.16 -14.38 -32.91
N GLY A 122 0.78 -13.13 -32.63
CA GLY A 122 1.30 -11.92 -33.29
C GLY A 122 0.69 -11.61 -34.68
N ASP A 123 0.14 -12.61 -35.34
CA ASP A 123 -0.81 -12.53 -36.45
C ASP A 123 -2.15 -11.90 -36.02
N LEU A 124 -2.69 -12.31 -34.87
CA LEU A 124 -4.01 -11.93 -34.38
C LEU A 124 -4.02 -10.56 -33.67
N PRO A 125 -5.08 -9.74 -33.89
CA PRO A 125 -5.26 -8.49 -33.16
C PRO A 125 -5.30 -8.70 -31.63
N PRO A 126 -4.65 -7.83 -30.83
CA PRO A 126 -4.50 -8.04 -29.40
C PRO A 126 -5.83 -7.85 -28.64
N VAL A 127 -6.20 -8.87 -27.86
CA VAL A 127 -7.34 -8.87 -26.94
C VAL A 127 -6.90 -8.48 -25.52
N SER A 128 -7.71 -7.66 -24.84
CA SER A 128 -7.55 -7.33 -23.43
C SER A 128 -8.66 -7.94 -22.55
N MET A 129 -8.38 -8.11 -21.25
CA MET A 129 -9.38 -8.58 -20.28
C MET A 129 -10.64 -7.67 -20.19
N LYS A 130 -10.51 -6.40 -20.58
CA LYS A 130 -11.63 -5.44 -20.68
C LYS A 130 -12.57 -5.78 -21.85
N ASP A 131 -12.02 -6.28 -22.95
CA ASP A 131 -12.80 -6.71 -24.12
C ASP A 131 -13.54 -8.00 -23.81
N VAL A 132 -12.87 -8.98 -23.18
CA VAL A 132 -13.47 -10.26 -22.74
C VAL A 132 -14.64 -10.05 -21.77
N TYR A 133 -14.60 -9.05 -20.90
CA TYR A 133 -15.73 -8.71 -20.02
C TYR A 133 -16.86 -7.95 -20.70
N ARG A 134 -16.59 -7.22 -21.79
CA ARG A 134 -17.61 -6.49 -22.57
C ARG A 134 -18.27 -7.34 -23.65
N HIS A 135 -17.54 -8.34 -24.14
CA HIS A 135 -17.92 -9.22 -25.24
C HIS A 135 -17.65 -10.67 -24.80
N PRO A 136 -18.51 -11.23 -23.93
CA PRO A 136 -18.21 -12.45 -23.18
C PRO A 136 -18.58 -13.75 -23.91
N THR A 137 -18.58 -13.74 -25.25
CA THR A 137 -18.75 -14.92 -26.13
C THR A 137 -17.73 -14.85 -27.26
N LEU A 138 -17.33 -15.98 -27.88
CA LEU A 138 -16.36 -15.97 -28.98
C LEU A 138 -16.84 -15.08 -30.13
N ARG A 139 -18.11 -15.22 -30.54
CA ARG A 139 -18.71 -14.41 -31.60
C ARG A 139 -18.68 -12.92 -31.30
N SER A 140 -19.15 -12.51 -30.12
CA SER A 140 -19.18 -11.09 -29.76
C SER A 140 -17.77 -10.48 -29.63
N LEU A 141 -16.81 -11.26 -29.12
CA LEU A 141 -15.43 -10.84 -28.96
C LEU A 141 -14.71 -10.71 -30.32
N ALA A 142 -14.96 -11.65 -31.23
CA ALA A 142 -14.46 -11.62 -32.59
C ALA A 142 -15.01 -10.41 -33.35
N THR A 143 -16.33 -10.20 -33.35
CA THR A 143 -16.96 -9.02 -33.97
C THR A 143 -16.44 -7.69 -33.42
N ALA A 144 -16.31 -7.56 -32.09
CA ALA A 144 -15.79 -6.35 -31.48
C ALA A 144 -14.28 -6.12 -31.75
N THR A 145 -13.53 -7.20 -31.98
CA THR A 145 -12.11 -7.12 -32.31
C THR A 145 -11.88 -6.81 -33.79
N ALA A 146 -12.68 -7.39 -34.69
CA ALA A 146 -12.76 -7.06 -36.11
C ALA A 146 -13.08 -5.57 -36.30
N ALA A 147 -14.21 -5.09 -35.77
CA ALA A 147 -14.62 -3.68 -35.88
C ALA A 147 -13.58 -2.70 -35.30
N ARG A 148 -12.80 -3.12 -34.29
CA ARG A 148 -11.68 -2.33 -33.74
C ARG A 148 -10.42 -2.38 -34.62
N ALA A 149 -10.16 -3.49 -35.31
CA ALA A 149 -9.11 -3.58 -36.32
C ALA A 149 -9.45 -2.70 -37.52
N GLU A 150 -10.66 -2.82 -38.07
CA GLU A 150 -11.19 -1.98 -39.15
C GLU A 150 -11.15 -0.49 -38.79
N ALA A 151 -11.57 -0.10 -37.58
CA ALA A 151 -11.47 1.29 -37.13
C ALA A 151 -10.02 1.81 -37.04
N ALA A 152 -9.04 0.93 -36.83
CA ALA A 152 -7.62 1.29 -36.83
C ALA A 152 -7.06 1.46 -38.25
N THR A 153 -7.48 0.65 -39.23
CA THR A 153 -7.15 0.84 -40.65
C THR A 153 -7.89 2.03 -41.26
N ALA A 154 -9.18 2.22 -40.93
CA ALA A 154 -9.99 3.34 -41.39
C ALA A 154 -9.56 4.71 -40.80
N ALA A 155 -8.73 4.71 -39.76
CA ALA A 155 -8.07 5.91 -39.23
C ALA A 155 -6.71 6.25 -39.91
N ALA A 156 -6.29 5.45 -40.91
CA ALA A 156 -5.05 5.66 -41.67
C ALA A 156 -5.15 6.33 -43.07
N PRO A 157 -6.32 6.61 -43.70
CA PRO A 157 -6.39 7.07 -45.09
C PRO A 157 -6.19 8.59 -45.23
N ASP A 158 -5.02 9.10 -44.82
CA ASP A 158 -4.43 10.31 -45.42
C ASP A 158 -2.91 10.36 -45.23
N ALA A 159 -2.27 9.20 -45.36
CA ALA A 159 -0.82 9.04 -45.31
C ALA A 159 -0.15 9.50 -46.63
N GLN A 160 -0.27 10.80 -46.92
CA GLN A 160 0.59 11.47 -47.90
C GLN A 160 2.06 11.14 -47.55
N PRO A 161 2.92 10.72 -48.51
CA PRO A 161 4.22 10.13 -48.19
C PRO A 161 5.12 11.18 -47.53
N ALA A 162 5.20 11.11 -46.20
CA ALA A 162 5.99 12.03 -45.42
C ALA A 162 7.45 11.99 -45.90
N PRO A 163 8.15 13.14 -45.98
CA PRO A 163 9.60 13.11 -46.12
C PRO A 163 10.15 12.25 -44.98
N ARG A 164 11.23 11.49 -45.24
CA ARG A 164 11.83 10.55 -44.26
C ARG A 164 12.38 11.31 -43.04
N THR A 165 11.49 11.71 -42.14
CA THR A 165 11.81 12.22 -40.82
C THR A 165 12.58 11.14 -40.10
N ALA A 166 13.71 11.53 -39.49
CA ALA A 166 14.48 10.64 -38.63
C ALA A 166 13.54 9.98 -37.59
N PRO A 167 13.80 8.73 -37.17
CA PRO A 167 12.95 8.06 -36.18
C PRO A 167 12.76 8.97 -34.97
N ALA A 168 11.48 9.19 -34.60
CA ALA A 168 11.12 10.05 -33.48
C ALA A 168 11.97 9.66 -32.27
N PRO A 169 12.65 10.63 -31.61
CA PRO A 169 13.82 10.34 -30.79
C PRO A 169 13.48 9.30 -29.74
N ALA A 170 14.12 8.13 -29.86
CA ALA A 170 13.96 7.04 -28.91
C ALA A 170 14.19 7.60 -27.50
N GLY A 171 13.21 7.41 -26.61
CA GLY A 171 13.30 7.90 -25.23
C GLY A 171 14.65 7.49 -24.64
N PRO A 172 15.42 8.45 -24.10
CA PRO A 172 16.89 8.42 -24.14
C PRO A 172 17.44 7.08 -23.68
N VAL A 173 18.29 6.48 -24.53
CA VAL A 173 18.87 5.14 -24.33
C VAL A 173 19.33 5.00 -22.89
N ALA A 174 18.69 4.07 -22.16
CA ALA A 174 18.83 3.97 -20.72
C ALA A 174 20.31 3.94 -20.32
N PRO A 175 20.78 4.91 -19.51
CA PRO A 175 22.20 5.03 -19.24
C PRO A 175 22.70 3.78 -18.51
N PRO A 176 23.88 3.25 -18.86
CA PRO A 176 24.33 1.95 -18.36
C PRO A 176 24.29 1.92 -16.82
N PRO A 177 23.72 0.85 -16.23
CA PRO A 177 23.36 0.83 -14.82
C PRO A 177 24.59 1.08 -13.95
N ALA A 178 24.46 2.02 -13.01
CA ALA A 178 25.58 2.53 -12.23
C ALA A 178 26.43 1.40 -11.64
N GLY A 179 27.73 1.38 -11.99
CA GLY A 179 28.64 0.29 -11.61
C GLY A 179 28.71 0.08 -10.10
N ALA A 180 29.09 -1.14 -9.68
CA ALA A 180 29.09 -1.52 -8.26
C ALA A 180 29.77 -0.50 -7.31
N PRO A 181 30.90 0.17 -7.67
CA PRO A 181 31.48 1.22 -6.83
C PRO A 181 30.53 2.39 -6.55
N HIS A 182 29.73 2.84 -7.52
CA HIS A 182 28.76 3.92 -7.34
C HIS A 182 27.61 3.51 -6.41
N TYR A 183 27.11 2.28 -6.56
CA TYR A 183 26.08 1.72 -5.68
C TYR A 183 26.56 1.62 -4.22
N VAL A 184 27.79 1.13 -4.02
CA VAL A 184 28.41 1.03 -2.67
C VAL A 184 28.71 2.41 -2.09
N LEU A 185 29.29 3.33 -2.86
CA LEU A 185 29.59 4.70 -2.42
C LEU A 185 28.31 5.48 -2.07
N CYS A 186 27.24 5.34 -2.86
CA CYS A 186 25.94 5.92 -2.53
C CYS A 186 25.41 5.37 -1.19
N GLY A 187 25.52 4.06 -0.96
CA GLY A 187 25.14 3.44 0.32
C GLY A 187 25.97 4.00 1.48
N ALA A 188 27.29 4.03 1.34
CA ALA A 188 28.21 4.56 2.36
C ALA A 188 27.92 6.04 2.70
N LEU A 189 27.63 6.89 1.71
CA LEU A 189 27.26 8.29 1.92
C LEU A 189 25.87 8.44 2.57
N GLN A 190 24.91 7.58 2.24
CA GLN A 190 23.59 7.56 2.90
C GLN A 190 23.70 7.08 4.37
N LEU A 191 24.55 6.08 4.64
CA LEU A 191 24.85 5.64 6.00
C LEU A 191 25.58 6.73 6.80
N LEU A 192 26.59 7.39 6.22
CA LEU A 192 27.27 8.51 6.87
C LEU A 192 26.30 9.64 7.20
N ALA A 193 25.38 9.99 6.29
CA ALA A 193 24.35 10.99 6.55
C ALA A 193 23.40 10.56 7.69
N PHE A 194 23.06 9.27 7.79
CA PHE A 194 22.28 8.74 8.92
C PHE A 194 23.06 8.78 10.24
N LEU A 195 24.33 8.38 10.25
CA LEU A 195 25.19 8.39 11.45
C LEU A 195 25.40 9.82 11.97
N VAL A 196 25.65 10.79 11.07
CA VAL A 196 25.74 12.22 11.42
C VAL A 196 24.40 12.73 11.95
N TYR A 197 23.27 12.35 11.34
CA TYR A 197 21.94 12.75 11.83
C TYR A 197 21.65 12.18 13.23
N ALA A 198 21.91 10.89 13.46
CA ALA A 198 21.75 10.25 14.77
C ALA A 198 22.63 10.92 15.83
N TYR A 199 23.90 11.19 15.52
CA TYR A 199 24.81 11.90 16.43
C TYR A 199 24.35 13.33 16.76
N LEU A 200 23.82 14.07 15.77
CA LEU A 200 23.27 15.41 16.01
C LEU A 200 21.99 15.36 16.85
N ILE A 201 21.11 14.38 16.65
CA ILE A 201 19.91 14.19 17.49
C ILE A 201 20.31 13.81 18.92
N ALA A 202 21.28 12.91 19.10
CA ALA A 202 21.83 12.54 20.40
C ALA A 202 22.45 13.75 21.15
N LEU A 203 23.25 14.57 20.46
CA LEU A 203 23.83 15.79 21.03
C LEU A 203 22.76 16.83 21.40
N ILE A 204 21.72 16.99 20.58
CA ILE A 204 20.59 17.87 20.88
C ILE A 204 19.81 17.35 22.10
N ALA A 205 19.59 16.04 22.20
CA ALA A 205 18.90 15.40 23.33
C ALA A 205 19.71 15.52 24.64
N GLU A 206 21.03 15.30 24.60
CA GLU A 206 21.96 15.51 25.71
C GLU A 206 21.81 16.93 26.29
N ARG A 207 22.08 17.96 25.48
CA ARG A 207 22.04 19.36 25.95
C ARG A 207 20.64 19.84 26.32
N GLY A 208 19.62 19.27 25.68
CA GLY A 208 18.22 19.48 26.07
C GLY A 208 17.92 18.93 27.46
N TYR A 209 18.35 17.70 27.74
CA TYR A 209 18.14 17.06 29.04
C TYR A 209 18.89 17.76 30.16
N GLU A 210 20.18 18.10 29.96
CA GLU A 210 20.97 18.89 30.91
C GLU A 210 20.29 20.24 31.22
N TRP A 211 19.86 20.96 30.18
CA TRP A 211 19.25 22.27 30.37
C TRP A 211 17.87 22.21 31.02
N ILE A 212 17.03 21.21 30.69
CA ILE A 212 15.70 21.04 31.29
C ILE A 212 15.81 20.58 32.75
N SER A 213 16.66 19.59 33.04
CA SER A 213 16.79 18.99 34.37
C SER A 213 17.44 19.94 35.40
N ALA A 214 18.24 20.92 34.96
CA ALA A 214 18.78 21.98 35.81
C ALA A 214 17.74 23.05 36.23
N GLY A 215 16.43 22.77 36.13
CA GLY A 215 15.34 23.61 36.62
C GLY A 215 15.01 23.36 38.10
N SER A 216 14.88 24.43 38.88
CA SER A 216 14.71 24.38 40.34
C SER A 216 13.31 23.96 40.81
N SER A 217 12.31 23.99 39.93
CA SER A 217 10.91 23.70 40.25
C SER A 217 10.18 23.09 39.06
N ALA A 218 9.08 22.37 39.31
CA ALA A 218 8.28 21.74 38.23
C ALA A 218 7.77 22.75 37.19
N ALA A 219 7.46 23.99 37.61
CA ALA A 219 7.06 25.07 36.71
C ALA A 219 8.23 25.54 35.82
N GLU A 220 9.44 25.60 36.36
CA GLU A 220 10.64 25.94 35.61
C GLU A 220 11.05 24.81 34.64
N VAL A 221 11.06 23.55 35.09
CA VAL A 221 11.30 22.37 34.25
C VAL A 221 10.31 22.31 33.09
N TYR A 222 9.03 22.61 33.35
CA TYR A 222 8.01 22.73 32.30
C TYR A 222 8.30 23.89 31.33
N LEU A 223 8.64 25.08 31.83
CA LEU A 223 8.97 26.23 30.97
C LEU A 223 10.20 25.97 30.09
N ARG A 224 11.27 25.38 30.66
CA ARG A 224 12.45 24.94 29.90
C ARG A 224 12.08 23.87 28.88
N SER A 225 11.19 22.92 29.22
CA SER A 225 10.67 21.92 28.26
C SER A 225 9.91 22.56 27.09
N VAL A 226 9.09 23.59 27.33
CA VAL A 226 8.40 24.36 26.27
C VAL A 226 9.42 25.08 25.38
N LEU A 227 10.39 25.78 25.96
CA LEU A 227 11.38 26.57 25.22
C LEU A 227 12.33 25.69 24.39
N PHE A 228 12.85 24.61 24.96
CA PHE A 228 13.68 23.63 24.25
C PHE A 228 12.87 22.93 23.15
N GLY A 229 11.65 22.49 23.46
CA GLY A 229 10.74 21.91 22.48
C GLY A 229 10.48 22.84 21.30
N ALA A 230 10.22 24.13 21.56
CA ALA A 230 10.06 25.14 20.51
C ALA A 230 11.32 25.32 19.66
N ALA A 231 12.51 25.39 20.28
CA ALA A 231 13.78 25.49 19.55
C ALA A 231 14.05 24.26 18.66
N VAL A 232 13.86 23.05 19.19
CA VAL A 232 13.99 21.80 18.43
C VAL A 232 12.95 21.71 17.31
N PHE A 233 11.69 22.04 17.57
CA PHE A 233 10.64 22.04 16.56
C PHE A 233 10.98 23.00 15.41
N VAL A 234 11.35 24.26 15.71
CA VAL A 234 11.76 25.24 14.70
C VAL A 234 12.99 24.76 13.91
N THR A 235 13.96 24.15 14.57
CA THR A 235 15.15 23.57 13.92
C THR A 235 14.77 22.43 12.97
N LEU A 236 13.94 21.48 13.40
CA LEU A 236 13.50 20.35 12.57
C LEU A 236 12.61 20.77 11.39
N CYS A 237 11.88 21.89 11.51
CA CYS A 237 11.06 22.46 10.43
C CYS A 237 11.86 23.33 9.45
N THR A 238 13.02 23.87 9.85
CA THR A 238 13.85 24.75 9.00
C THR A 238 15.02 24.01 8.36
N LEU A 239 15.53 22.95 9.00
CA LEU A 239 16.61 22.11 8.48
C LEU A 239 16.33 21.57 7.07
N PRO A 240 15.14 21.03 6.72
CA PRO A 240 14.87 20.53 5.37
C PRO A 240 14.83 21.65 4.32
N VAL A 241 14.38 22.86 4.71
CA VAL A 241 14.38 24.05 3.86
C VAL A 241 15.81 24.49 3.57
N VAL A 242 16.64 24.66 4.61
CA VAL A 242 18.06 25.04 4.48
C VAL A 242 18.82 24.00 3.67
N ALA A 243 18.64 22.72 3.96
CA ALA A 243 19.28 21.62 3.24
C ALA A 243 18.89 21.58 1.75
N LYS A 244 17.61 21.82 1.42
CA LYS A 244 17.14 21.92 0.03
C LYS A 244 17.86 23.06 -0.71
N TRP A 245 17.87 24.26 -0.11
CA TRP A 245 18.48 25.43 -0.75
C TRP A 245 20.01 25.34 -0.86
N ALA A 246 20.69 24.71 0.11
CA ALA A 246 22.15 24.54 0.10
C ALA A 246 22.64 23.37 -0.79
N LEU A 247 21.96 22.21 -0.77
CA LEU A 247 22.41 21.01 -1.49
C LEU A 247 21.92 20.92 -2.94
N VAL A 248 20.85 21.65 -3.29
CA VAL A 248 20.19 21.57 -4.60
C VAL A 248 19.87 22.95 -5.19
N GLY A 249 19.47 23.93 -4.38
CA GLY A 249 19.05 25.25 -4.85
C GLY A 249 17.60 25.24 -5.36
N ARG A 250 17.37 25.57 -6.64
CA ARG A 250 16.05 25.47 -7.30
C ARG A 250 15.96 24.17 -8.09
N TRP A 251 14.90 23.40 -7.87
CA TRP A 251 14.56 22.27 -8.73
C TRP A 251 14.27 22.76 -10.15
N LYS A 252 14.78 22.02 -11.13
CA LYS A 252 14.51 22.15 -12.57
C LYS A 252 14.01 20.80 -13.11
N PRO A 253 13.32 20.75 -14.27
CA PRO A 253 13.13 19.50 -14.99
C PRO A 253 14.49 18.97 -15.45
N GLN A 254 14.86 17.76 -15.04
CA GLN A 254 16.15 17.12 -15.34
C GLN A 254 16.09 15.61 -15.04
N GLU A 255 17.12 14.89 -15.47
CA GLU A 255 17.29 13.46 -15.16
C GLU A 255 18.51 13.25 -14.25
N ILE A 256 18.29 12.65 -13.09
CA ILE A 256 19.33 12.38 -12.09
C ILE A 256 19.55 10.86 -12.05
N ARG A 257 20.72 10.38 -12.51
CA ARG A 257 21.06 8.95 -12.47
C ARG A 257 21.06 8.46 -11.02
N VAL A 258 20.29 7.40 -10.74
CA VAL A 258 20.22 6.76 -9.43
C VAL A 258 21.62 6.23 -9.04
N TRP A 259 21.92 6.23 -7.74
CA TRP A 259 23.24 5.91 -7.18
C TRP A 259 24.39 6.88 -7.52
N SER A 260 24.11 8.03 -8.15
CA SER A 260 25.09 9.13 -8.32
C SER A 260 25.18 10.05 -7.09
N LEU A 261 26.21 10.91 -7.02
CA LEU A 261 26.30 11.94 -5.98
C LEU A 261 25.15 12.96 -6.03
N ALA A 262 24.62 13.25 -7.23
CA ALA A 262 23.42 14.07 -7.39
C ALA A 262 22.18 13.35 -6.83
N TYR A 263 22.10 12.02 -6.99
CA TYR A 263 21.06 11.22 -6.33
C TYR A 263 21.21 11.20 -4.79
N VAL A 264 22.43 11.18 -4.24
CA VAL A 264 22.65 11.31 -2.78
C VAL A 264 22.10 12.65 -2.27
N ARG A 265 22.39 13.77 -2.94
CA ARG A 265 21.84 15.10 -2.60
C ARG A 265 20.31 15.11 -2.64
N PHE A 266 19.72 14.57 -3.71
CA PHE A 266 18.28 14.38 -3.85
C PHE A 266 17.70 13.51 -2.71
N TRP A 267 18.37 12.43 -2.34
CA TRP A 267 17.91 11.53 -1.27
C TRP A 267 17.94 12.18 0.11
N ILE A 268 19.01 12.92 0.45
CA ILE A 268 19.10 13.64 1.74
C ILE A 268 17.94 14.64 1.86
N VAL A 269 17.71 15.46 0.82
CA VAL A 269 16.60 16.43 0.80
C VAL A 269 15.24 15.72 0.85
N LYS A 270 15.05 14.63 0.10
CA LYS A 270 13.83 13.79 0.13
C LYS A 270 13.57 13.18 1.51
N ALA A 271 14.61 12.71 2.20
CA ALA A 271 14.49 12.12 3.53
C ALA A 271 14.05 13.19 4.54
N LEU A 272 14.79 14.30 4.61
CA LEU A 272 14.53 15.43 5.51
C LEU A 272 13.11 16.00 5.34
N ILE A 273 12.66 16.25 4.10
CA ILE A 273 11.31 16.75 3.80
C ILE A 273 10.22 15.73 4.20
N ARG A 274 10.49 14.42 4.13
CA ARG A 274 9.54 13.37 4.51
C ARG A 274 9.49 13.07 6.01
N SER A 275 10.53 13.46 6.76
CA SER A 275 10.57 13.37 8.24
C SER A 275 10.11 14.64 8.96
N ASP A 276 9.87 15.74 8.24
CA ASP A 276 9.56 17.05 8.81
C ASP A 276 8.26 17.05 9.66
N PRO A 277 8.27 17.63 10.88
CA PRO A 277 7.06 17.75 11.71
C PRO A 277 5.86 18.41 11.01
N LEU A 278 6.07 19.34 10.08
CA LEU A 278 5.01 20.06 9.36
C LEU A 278 4.22 19.18 8.38
N VAL A 279 4.70 17.98 8.06
CA VAL A 279 3.90 16.96 7.33
C VAL A 279 2.66 16.54 8.14
N LEU A 280 2.72 16.60 9.48
CA LEU A 280 1.56 16.37 10.34
C LEU A 280 0.51 17.49 10.23
N PHE A 281 0.88 18.67 9.72
CA PHE A 281 0.04 19.87 9.61
C PHE A 281 -0.72 19.96 8.26
N HIS A 282 -0.67 18.92 7.42
CA HIS A 282 -1.53 18.78 6.23
C HIS A 282 -3.01 19.14 6.52
N GLY A 283 -3.61 19.92 5.63
CA GLY A 283 -4.92 20.55 5.83
C GLY A 283 -4.91 21.87 6.62
N SER A 284 -3.75 22.41 7.01
CA SER A 284 -3.63 23.72 7.67
C SER A 284 -2.83 24.75 6.84
N PRO A 285 -2.98 26.06 7.09
CA PRO A 285 -2.27 27.09 6.33
C PRO A 285 -0.75 27.05 6.51
N LEU A 286 -0.25 26.51 7.63
CA LEU A 286 1.18 26.36 7.92
C LEU A 286 1.87 25.44 6.92
N TYR A 287 1.21 24.35 6.52
CA TYR A 287 1.73 23.44 5.51
C TYR A 287 1.88 24.15 4.14
N LEU A 288 1.03 25.12 3.83
CA LEU A 288 1.17 25.94 2.61
C LEU A 288 2.34 26.92 2.70
N VAL A 289 2.61 27.48 3.89
CA VAL A 289 3.81 28.31 4.14
C VAL A 289 5.08 27.48 3.99
N TYR A 290 5.09 26.26 4.53
CA TYR A 290 6.18 25.30 4.39
C TYR A 290 6.48 24.95 2.92
N LEU A 291 5.46 24.60 2.14
CA LEU A 291 5.60 24.32 0.71
C LEU A 291 6.19 25.52 -0.06
N ARG A 292 5.77 26.76 0.27
CA ARG A 292 6.36 27.98 -0.31
C ARG A 292 7.81 28.20 0.11
N ALA A 293 8.17 27.93 1.37
CA ALA A 293 9.55 28.03 1.86
C ALA A 293 10.48 27.03 1.16
N LEU A 294 9.97 25.84 0.82
CA LEU A 294 10.66 24.87 -0.04
C LEU A 294 10.70 25.29 -1.53
N GLY A 295 9.96 26.31 -1.95
CA GLY A 295 9.97 26.88 -3.32
C GLY A 295 8.71 26.67 -4.16
N ALA A 296 7.67 25.99 -3.65
CA ALA A 296 6.44 25.74 -4.41
C ALA A 296 5.58 27.01 -4.57
N LYS A 297 4.98 27.17 -5.75
CA LYS A 297 4.06 28.27 -6.04
C LYS A 297 2.65 27.88 -5.58
N VAL A 298 2.25 28.32 -4.40
CA VAL A 298 0.94 27.98 -3.80
C VAL A 298 0.10 29.23 -3.60
N GLY A 299 -1.08 29.25 -4.21
CA GLY A 299 -2.05 30.34 -4.17
C GLY A 299 -2.65 30.63 -2.79
N ARG A 300 -3.52 31.64 -2.75
CA ARG A 300 -4.29 32.03 -1.57
C ARG A 300 -5.48 31.09 -1.44
N GLY A 301 -5.71 30.57 -0.23
CA GLY A 301 -6.88 29.77 0.09
C GLY A 301 -6.90 28.32 -0.41
N SER A 302 -5.91 27.89 -1.20
CA SER A 302 -5.75 26.49 -1.59
C SER A 302 -5.66 25.56 -0.36
N VAL A 303 -6.20 24.35 -0.44
CA VAL A 303 -6.30 23.40 0.68
C VAL A 303 -5.66 22.07 0.30
N VAL A 304 -4.51 21.74 0.90
CA VAL A 304 -3.78 20.49 0.63
C VAL A 304 -3.91 19.52 1.81
N LEU A 305 -4.72 18.48 1.64
CA LEU A 305 -5.04 17.44 2.63
C LEU A 305 -4.21 16.15 2.45
N SER A 306 -3.46 16.00 1.36
CA SER A 306 -2.57 14.85 1.18
C SER A 306 -1.36 14.91 2.12
N ARG A 307 -0.90 13.73 2.54
CA ARG A 307 0.35 13.50 3.29
C ARG A 307 1.53 13.17 2.36
N THR A 308 1.29 13.05 1.06
CA THR A 308 2.34 12.85 0.05
C THR A 308 3.02 14.18 -0.19
N VAL A 309 4.15 14.41 0.47
CA VAL A 309 4.91 15.66 0.34
C VAL A 309 5.61 15.70 -1.04
N PRO A 310 5.46 16.78 -1.83
CA PRO A 310 6.25 16.98 -3.03
C PRO A 310 7.72 17.17 -2.67
N VAL A 311 8.63 16.57 -3.44
CA VAL A 311 10.08 16.67 -3.19
C VAL A 311 10.70 17.75 -4.09
N CYS A 312 10.30 17.78 -5.37
CA CYS A 312 10.80 18.75 -6.35
C CYS A 312 9.92 20.02 -6.34
N THR A 313 9.88 20.69 -5.20
CA THR A 313 8.92 21.75 -4.86
C THR A 313 8.87 22.94 -5.80
N ASP A 314 9.99 23.44 -6.35
CA ASP A 314 9.96 24.58 -7.31
C ASP A 314 9.20 24.25 -8.62
N LEU A 315 8.92 22.97 -8.87
CA LEU A 315 8.16 22.48 -10.03
C LEU A 315 6.65 22.33 -9.73
N LEU A 316 6.23 22.48 -8.48
CA LEU A 316 4.82 22.44 -8.09
C LEU A 316 4.19 23.84 -8.18
N THR A 317 3.11 23.94 -8.95
CA THR A 317 2.23 25.11 -8.97
C THR A 317 0.81 24.71 -8.56
N ILE A 318 0.20 25.48 -7.66
CA ILE A 318 -1.18 25.35 -7.19
C ILE A 318 -1.79 26.75 -7.16
N GLY A 319 -2.86 26.99 -7.91
CA GLY A 319 -3.57 28.27 -7.92
C GLY A 319 -4.39 28.58 -6.65
N ASP A 320 -5.08 29.71 -6.69
CA ASP A 320 -5.93 30.21 -5.59
C ASP A 320 -7.16 29.29 -5.37
N ASP A 321 -7.59 29.14 -4.11
CA ASP A 321 -8.68 28.30 -3.57
C ASP A 321 -8.75 26.80 -3.98
N THR A 322 -7.80 26.31 -4.78
CA THR A 322 -7.64 24.92 -5.23
C THR A 322 -7.54 23.88 -4.10
N VAL A 323 -8.30 22.80 -4.19
CA VAL A 323 -8.37 21.72 -3.19
C VAL A 323 -7.69 20.45 -3.70
N VAL A 324 -6.73 19.94 -2.93
CA VAL A 324 -6.10 18.64 -3.12
C VAL A 324 -6.46 17.74 -1.94
N ARG A 325 -7.32 16.74 -2.17
CA ARG A 325 -7.82 15.84 -1.11
C ARG A 325 -6.73 14.85 -0.64
N LYS A 326 -7.04 14.05 0.39
CA LYS A 326 -6.11 13.08 0.98
C LYS A 326 -5.73 11.96 0.01
N ASP A 327 -4.60 11.31 0.29
CA ASP A 327 -4.05 10.17 -0.46
C ASP A 327 -3.70 10.44 -1.95
N SER A 328 -3.86 11.67 -2.43
CA SER A 328 -3.39 12.13 -3.74
C SER A 328 -1.86 12.17 -3.81
N SER A 329 -1.27 11.77 -4.94
CA SER A 329 0.18 11.81 -5.19
C SER A 329 0.54 12.86 -6.26
N PHE A 330 1.53 13.71 -5.98
CA PHE A 330 1.99 14.80 -6.86
C PHE A 330 3.46 15.13 -6.55
N THR A 331 4.31 14.10 -6.56
CA THR A 331 5.71 14.16 -6.05
C THR A 331 6.63 15.14 -6.79
N CYS A 332 6.26 15.56 -8.01
CA CYS A 332 7.07 16.35 -8.96
C CYS A 332 8.37 15.66 -9.40
N TYR A 333 8.47 14.36 -9.13
CA TYR A 333 9.46 13.43 -9.68
C TYR A 333 8.85 12.04 -9.80
N ARG A 334 9.44 11.23 -10.69
CA ARG A 334 9.24 9.78 -10.79
C ARG A 334 10.60 9.10 -10.99
N ALA A 335 10.67 7.80 -10.75
CA ALA A 335 11.79 6.95 -11.14
C ALA A 335 11.46 6.16 -12.41
N HIS A 336 12.39 6.08 -13.36
CA HIS A 336 12.24 5.38 -14.63
C HIS A 336 13.61 4.84 -15.07
N ASP A 337 13.72 3.52 -15.29
CA ASP A 337 14.94 2.77 -15.68
C ASP A 337 16.27 3.37 -15.15
N GLY A 338 16.45 3.36 -13.82
CA GLY A 338 17.68 3.85 -13.18
C GLY A 338 17.88 5.38 -13.18
N LEU A 339 16.91 6.17 -13.61
CA LEU A 339 16.88 7.64 -13.52
C LEU A 339 15.78 8.13 -12.57
N ILE A 340 16.03 9.22 -11.86
CA ILE A 340 14.99 10.08 -11.30
C ILE A 340 14.71 11.19 -12.31
N GLN A 341 13.51 11.19 -12.89
CA GLN A 341 13.03 12.24 -13.78
C GLN A 341 12.23 13.25 -12.95
N THR A 342 12.63 14.51 -12.94
CA THR A 342 11.91 15.61 -12.27
C THR A 342 11.12 16.42 -13.31
N GLY A 343 9.93 16.92 -12.95
CA GLY A 343 9.12 17.73 -13.86
C GLY A 343 7.90 18.37 -13.19
N PRO A 344 7.31 19.40 -13.81
CA PRO A 344 6.20 20.17 -13.26
C PRO A 344 4.92 19.38 -13.00
N VAL A 345 4.20 19.82 -11.97
CA VAL A 345 2.77 19.53 -11.78
C VAL A 345 2.07 20.87 -11.56
N THR A 346 1.12 21.21 -12.43
CA THR A 346 0.48 22.53 -12.46
C THR A 346 -1.03 22.43 -12.25
N LEU A 347 -1.50 22.82 -11.07
CA LEU A 347 -2.92 22.99 -10.79
C LEU A 347 -3.27 24.48 -10.94
N GLY A 348 -4.29 24.77 -11.76
CA GLY A 348 -4.87 26.11 -11.90
C GLY A 348 -5.55 26.63 -10.63
N ASN A 349 -6.29 27.72 -10.78
CA ASN A 349 -7.15 28.31 -9.75
C ASN A 349 -8.47 27.52 -9.63
N ASP A 350 -9.03 27.43 -8.43
CA ASP A 350 -10.28 26.73 -8.13
C ASP A 350 -10.35 25.31 -8.75
N VAL A 351 -9.26 24.55 -8.64
CA VAL A 351 -9.17 23.15 -9.10
C VAL A 351 -9.58 22.19 -7.98
N LEU A 352 -10.22 21.07 -8.32
CA LEU A 352 -10.46 19.96 -7.38
C LEU A 352 -9.69 18.69 -7.80
N VAL A 353 -8.72 18.28 -6.98
CA VAL A 353 -8.06 16.97 -7.09
C VAL A 353 -8.62 16.05 -6.00
N SER A 354 -9.37 15.02 -6.42
CA SER A 354 -10.05 14.08 -5.50
C SER A 354 -9.12 13.02 -4.88
N GLU A 355 -9.66 12.21 -3.97
CA GLU A 355 -8.87 11.25 -3.20
C GLU A 355 -8.31 10.08 -4.01
N ALA A 356 -7.20 9.52 -3.53
CA ALA A 356 -6.51 8.38 -4.12
C ALA A 356 -6.13 8.57 -5.60
N THR A 357 -5.81 9.82 -5.98
CA THR A 357 -5.38 10.20 -7.33
C THR A 357 -3.86 10.17 -7.49
N VAL A 358 -3.37 10.04 -8.72
CA VAL A 358 -1.93 10.12 -9.04
C VAL A 358 -1.71 11.12 -10.17
N LEU A 359 -0.87 12.12 -9.91
CA LEU A 359 -0.41 13.10 -10.91
C LEU A 359 1.06 12.80 -11.21
N ASP A 360 1.35 12.37 -12.43
CA ASP A 360 2.72 12.22 -12.92
C ASP A 360 3.38 13.58 -13.20
N ILE A 361 4.69 13.59 -13.48
CA ILE A 361 5.38 14.78 -13.96
C ILE A 361 4.84 15.22 -15.34
N ASP A 362 5.01 16.50 -15.66
CA ASP A 362 4.52 17.14 -16.89
C ASP A 362 3.01 17.01 -17.06
N THR A 363 2.26 17.21 -15.96
CA THR A 363 0.79 17.21 -15.94
C THR A 363 0.21 18.56 -15.55
N ARG A 364 -0.98 18.89 -16.06
CA ARG A 364 -1.68 20.15 -15.80
C ARG A 364 -3.18 19.97 -15.62
N LEU A 365 -3.77 20.78 -14.74
CA LEU A 365 -5.21 21.03 -14.67
C LEU A 365 -5.44 22.54 -14.88
N GLY A 366 -6.35 22.91 -15.78
CA GLY A 366 -6.79 24.28 -16.01
C GLY A 366 -7.63 24.85 -14.86
N ASP A 367 -7.91 26.15 -14.88
CA ASP A 367 -8.71 26.79 -13.84
C ASP A 367 -10.15 26.22 -13.80
N GLY A 368 -10.72 26.04 -12.61
CA GLY A 368 -12.04 25.43 -12.43
C GLY A 368 -12.10 23.90 -12.61
N ALA A 369 -11.03 23.27 -13.11
CA ALA A 369 -11.05 21.86 -13.50
C ALA A 369 -11.22 20.87 -12.33
N GLN A 370 -11.83 19.73 -12.61
CA GLN A 370 -12.06 18.66 -11.62
C GLN A 370 -11.45 17.33 -12.05
N LEU A 371 -10.77 16.65 -11.13
CA LEU A 371 -10.31 15.27 -11.28
C LEU A 371 -11.02 14.37 -10.26
N GLY A 372 -11.69 13.34 -10.76
CA GLY A 372 -12.39 12.32 -9.98
C GLY A 372 -11.47 11.51 -9.06
N HIS A 373 -12.06 10.77 -8.12
CA HIS A 373 -11.30 9.92 -7.21
C HIS A 373 -10.74 8.68 -7.93
N ALA A 374 -9.73 8.02 -7.36
CA ALA A 374 -9.10 6.83 -7.95
C ALA A 374 -8.65 7.01 -9.41
N SER A 375 -8.22 8.23 -9.76
CA SER A 375 -7.92 8.67 -11.14
C SER A 375 -6.45 9.11 -11.31
N SER A 376 -5.91 9.00 -12.52
CA SER A 376 -4.48 9.17 -12.82
C SER A 376 -4.25 10.09 -14.01
N LEU A 377 -3.43 11.14 -13.85
CA LEU A 377 -2.88 11.89 -14.99
C LEU A 377 -1.48 11.36 -15.31
N HIS A 378 -1.34 10.82 -16.51
CA HIS A 378 -0.05 10.39 -17.06
C HIS A 378 0.70 11.56 -17.69
N ARG A 379 2.03 11.44 -17.80
CA ARG A 379 2.92 12.45 -18.41
C ARG A 379 2.35 13.04 -19.71
N GLY A 380 2.24 14.36 -19.76
CA GLY A 380 1.72 15.12 -20.91
C GLY A 380 0.20 15.35 -20.89
N GLN A 381 -0.57 14.68 -20.02
CA GLN A 381 -2.00 14.95 -19.91
C GLN A 381 -2.28 16.32 -19.28
N THR A 382 -3.13 17.10 -19.97
CA THR A 382 -3.68 18.36 -19.48
C THR A 382 -5.20 18.25 -19.43
N VAL A 383 -5.81 18.51 -18.27
CA VAL A 383 -7.25 18.74 -18.16
C VAL A 383 -7.52 20.22 -18.50
N PRO A 384 -8.38 20.54 -19.49
CA PRO A 384 -8.75 21.91 -19.82
C PRO A 384 -9.45 22.66 -18.68
N ALA A 385 -9.61 23.98 -18.82
CA ALA A 385 -10.29 24.81 -17.82
C ALA A 385 -11.79 24.49 -17.76
N GLY A 386 -12.34 24.38 -16.55
CA GLY A 386 -13.74 24.03 -16.28
C GLY A 386 -14.14 22.57 -16.57
N GLU A 387 -13.28 21.75 -17.18
CA GLU A 387 -13.63 20.35 -17.50
C GLU A 387 -13.52 19.42 -16.28
N HIS A 388 -14.37 18.39 -16.27
CA HIS A 388 -14.34 17.32 -15.29
C HIS A 388 -13.79 16.05 -15.95
N TRP A 389 -12.77 15.44 -15.34
CA TRP A 389 -12.11 14.23 -15.86
C TRP A 389 -12.04 13.15 -14.77
N HIS A 390 -12.08 11.88 -15.16
CA HIS A 390 -11.92 10.75 -14.26
C HIS A 390 -11.24 9.55 -14.95
N GLY A 391 -10.82 8.54 -14.19
CA GLY A 391 -10.22 7.33 -14.74
C GLY A 391 -8.70 7.26 -14.60
N SER A 392 -8.13 6.11 -14.95
CA SER A 392 -6.71 5.82 -14.91
C SER A 392 -6.33 5.08 -16.21
N PRO A 393 -5.68 5.75 -17.20
CA PRO A 393 -5.49 7.21 -17.30
C PRO A 393 -6.82 7.97 -17.33
N ALA A 394 -6.79 9.25 -16.97
CA ALA A 394 -8.01 10.05 -16.95
C ALA A 394 -8.50 10.41 -18.36
N GLN A 395 -9.82 10.54 -18.47
CA GLN A 395 -10.61 10.91 -19.64
C GLN A 395 -11.75 11.86 -19.21
N PRO A 396 -12.36 12.63 -20.11
CA PRO A 396 -13.53 13.46 -19.81
C PRO A 396 -14.69 12.71 -19.16
N ALA A 397 -15.48 13.41 -18.36
CA ALA A 397 -16.62 12.90 -17.59
C ALA A 397 -17.68 13.99 -17.33
N ASP A 398 -18.96 13.61 -17.25
CA ASP A 398 -20.05 14.54 -16.91
C ASP A 398 -20.22 14.75 -15.39
N ALA A 399 -19.59 13.90 -14.58
CA ALA A 399 -19.78 13.87 -13.13
C ALA A 399 -19.19 15.10 -12.42
N ASP A 400 -20.01 15.79 -11.62
CA ASP A 400 -19.54 16.83 -10.69
C ASP A 400 -19.01 16.21 -9.39
N TYR A 401 -17.74 16.49 -9.08
CA TYR A 401 -17.07 16.06 -7.85
C TYR A 401 -17.11 17.14 -6.76
N ARG A 402 -17.50 18.39 -7.07
CA ARG A 402 -17.53 19.54 -6.17
C ARG A 402 -18.86 19.66 -5.43
N ARG A 403 -18.96 18.92 -4.33
CA ARG A 403 -20.21 18.80 -3.59
C ARG A 403 -20.41 19.86 -2.51
N VAL A 404 -19.46 20.76 -2.30
CA VAL A 404 -19.46 21.80 -1.25
C VAL A 404 -18.90 23.10 -1.84
N GLY A 405 -19.66 24.19 -1.74
CA GLY A 405 -19.21 25.52 -2.16
C GLY A 405 -18.26 26.20 -1.14
N PRO A 406 -17.66 27.35 -1.50
CA PRO A 406 -16.94 28.19 -0.56
C PRO A 406 -17.88 28.87 0.46
N VAL A 407 -17.33 29.30 1.60
CA VAL A 407 -18.02 30.14 2.59
C VAL A 407 -17.06 31.21 3.14
N PRO A 408 -17.53 32.33 3.72
CA PRO A 408 -16.66 33.39 4.23
C PRO A 408 -15.60 32.90 5.24
N CYS A 409 -14.32 32.98 4.87
CA CYS A 409 -13.19 32.47 5.66
C CYS A 409 -11.98 33.44 5.58
N GLY A 410 -12.05 34.53 6.32
CA GLY A 410 -11.06 35.62 6.28
C GLY A 410 -9.65 35.23 6.79
N PRO A 411 -8.62 36.01 6.44
CA PRO A 411 -7.22 35.69 6.75
C PRO A 411 -6.95 35.60 8.27
N LEU A 412 -7.58 36.44 9.09
CA LEU A 412 -7.46 36.38 10.55
C LEU A 412 -7.78 34.99 11.12
N ARG A 413 -8.82 34.33 10.59
CA ARG A 413 -9.22 32.98 11.00
C ARG A 413 -8.17 31.93 10.62
N ARG A 414 -7.59 32.04 9.42
CA ARG A 414 -6.49 31.20 8.92
C ARG A 414 -5.23 31.38 9.80
N THR A 415 -4.91 32.61 10.22
CA THR A 415 -3.79 32.93 11.12
C THR A 415 -4.03 32.42 12.54
N VAL A 416 -5.17 32.73 13.16
CA VAL A 416 -5.51 32.30 14.53
C VAL A 416 -5.52 30.77 14.65
N HIS A 417 -6.02 30.06 13.65
CA HIS A 417 -5.96 28.59 13.62
C HIS A 417 -4.52 28.06 13.57
N SER A 418 -3.67 28.67 12.73
CA SER A 418 -2.25 28.33 12.64
C SER A 418 -1.51 28.57 13.96
N VAL A 419 -1.71 29.73 14.57
CA VAL A 419 -1.11 30.09 15.86
C VAL A 419 -1.59 29.15 16.97
N LEU A 420 -2.90 28.86 17.07
CA LEU A 420 -3.43 27.92 18.06
C LEU A 420 -2.91 26.49 17.82
N GLN A 421 -2.75 26.06 16.57
CA GLN A 421 -2.19 24.74 16.24
C GLN A 421 -0.72 24.62 16.68
N LEU A 422 0.08 25.67 16.49
CA LEU A 422 1.45 25.73 17.01
C LEU A 422 1.49 25.79 18.53
N LEU A 423 0.67 26.62 19.18
CA LEU A 423 0.61 26.69 20.64
C LEU A 423 0.22 25.35 21.27
N VAL A 424 -0.75 24.62 20.70
CA VAL A 424 -1.10 23.27 21.18
C VAL A 424 0.04 22.26 20.93
N ALA A 425 0.73 22.34 19.79
CA ALA A 425 1.90 21.49 19.54
C ALA A 425 3.05 21.75 20.52
N LEU A 426 3.38 23.03 20.75
CA LEU A 426 4.57 23.47 21.50
C LEU A 426 4.38 23.59 23.01
N ALA A 427 3.17 23.89 23.48
CA ALA A 427 2.85 24.04 24.90
C ALA A 427 2.09 22.84 25.49
N VAL A 428 1.45 21.99 24.67
CA VAL A 428 0.74 20.79 25.17
C VAL A 428 1.44 19.52 24.74
N TYR A 429 1.50 19.20 23.45
CA TYR A 429 1.99 17.88 23.02
C TYR A 429 3.48 17.66 23.25
N LEU A 430 4.33 18.65 22.91
CA LEU A 430 5.78 18.51 23.03
C LEU A 430 6.29 18.53 24.50
N PRO A 431 5.75 19.37 25.41
CA PRO A 431 6.09 19.28 26.83
C PRO A 431 5.55 18.03 27.51
N ILE A 432 4.40 17.48 27.09
CA ILE A 432 3.94 16.17 27.56
C ILE A 432 4.88 15.06 27.06
N ALA A 433 5.41 15.15 25.83
CA ALA A 433 6.35 14.15 25.31
C ALA A 433 7.74 14.22 26.00
N VAL A 434 8.25 15.41 26.29
CA VAL A 434 9.59 15.61 26.87
C VAL A 434 9.53 15.68 28.41
N GLY A 435 8.81 16.67 28.96
CA GLY A 435 8.66 16.88 30.39
C GLY A 435 7.76 15.85 31.08
N GLY A 436 6.77 15.28 30.37
CA GLY A 436 5.96 14.18 30.88
C GLY A 436 6.73 12.85 30.97
N LEU A 437 7.70 12.62 30.07
CA LEU A 437 8.65 11.51 30.21
C LEU A 437 9.57 11.73 31.41
N TYR A 438 10.13 12.93 31.59
CA TYR A 438 10.91 13.28 32.77
C TYR A 438 10.13 13.11 34.09
N ALA A 439 8.88 13.59 34.14
CA ALA A 439 8.01 13.45 35.31
C ALA A 439 7.62 12.00 35.61
N LEU A 440 7.52 11.13 34.59
CA LEU A 440 7.33 9.69 34.78
C LEU A 440 8.60 9.04 35.36
N LEU A 441 9.76 9.32 34.76
CA LEU A 441 11.07 8.82 35.21
C LEU A 441 11.39 9.24 36.65
N THR A 442 11.12 10.50 37.03
CA THR A 442 11.40 10.99 38.39
C THR A 442 10.30 10.66 39.40
N GLY A 443 9.04 10.58 38.96
CA GLY A 443 7.88 10.37 39.83
C GLY A 443 7.59 8.91 40.20
N THR A 444 8.28 7.94 39.60
CA THR A 444 8.10 6.52 39.91
C THR A 444 9.46 5.80 40.06
N PRO A 445 9.90 5.47 41.29
CA PRO A 445 11.22 4.88 41.54
C PRO A 445 11.50 3.59 40.75
N ASP A 446 10.47 2.77 40.54
CA ASP A 446 10.59 1.49 39.81
C ASP A 446 10.93 1.71 38.33
N ILE A 447 10.33 2.72 37.69
CA ILE A 447 10.59 3.07 36.29
C ILE A 447 11.98 3.69 36.16
N ARG A 448 12.39 4.51 37.14
CA ARG A 448 13.76 5.04 37.20
C ARG A 448 14.78 3.91 37.27
N THR A 449 14.58 2.96 38.19
CA THR A 449 15.51 1.85 38.44
C THR A 449 15.64 0.92 37.23
N ALA A 450 14.58 0.78 36.42
CA ALA A 450 14.60 0.00 35.17
C ALA A 450 15.32 0.70 34.00
N LEU A 451 15.49 2.04 34.03
CA LEU A 451 16.05 2.84 32.93
C LEU A 451 17.39 3.53 33.24
N GLU A 452 17.71 3.68 34.53
CA GLU A 452 19.02 4.10 35.06
C GLU A 452 19.67 2.99 35.93
N PRO A 453 19.81 1.73 35.46
CA PRO A 453 20.49 0.68 36.22
C PRO A 453 21.99 0.99 36.31
N GLY A 454 22.57 0.88 37.52
CA GLY A 454 24.00 1.10 37.71
C GLY A 454 24.90 -0.05 37.20
N PRO A 455 26.23 0.12 37.20
CA PRO A 455 27.16 -0.73 36.44
C PRO A 455 27.08 -2.25 36.71
N ALA A 456 26.82 -2.64 37.97
CA ALA A 456 26.74 -4.04 38.37
C ALA A 456 25.40 -4.73 38.02
N VAL A 457 24.37 -3.95 37.67
CA VAL A 457 22.96 -4.39 37.66
C VAL A 457 22.61 -5.27 36.47
N PHE A 458 23.34 -5.16 35.34
CA PHE A 458 23.18 -6.07 34.19
C PHE A 458 23.57 -7.53 34.47
N GLY A 459 24.24 -7.81 35.59
CA GLY A 459 24.53 -9.16 36.08
C GLY A 459 23.41 -9.79 36.91
N ASP A 460 22.43 -9.00 37.38
CA ASP A 460 21.32 -9.49 38.21
C ASP A 460 20.06 -9.77 37.39
N TRP A 461 19.38 -10.87 37.70
CA TRP A 461 18.08 -11.22 37.14
C TRP A 461 16.96 -10.24 37.53
N THR A 462 17.07 -9.56 38.69
CA THR A 462 16.05 -8.58 39.13
C THR A 462 15.82 -7.48 38.08
N PHE A 463 16.90 -6.97 37.48
CA PHE A 463 16.85 -5.97 36.42
C PHE A 463 16.04 -6.43 35.20
N TYR A 464 16.34 -7.63 34.68
CA TYR A 464 15.63 -8.16 33.52
C TYR A 464 14.15 -8.41 33.83
N ARG A 465 13.82 -8.87 35.05
CA ARG A 465 12.43 -8.99 35.55
C ARG A 465 11.72 -7.63 35.55
N ASP A 466 12.37 -6.57 36.02
CA ASP A 466 11.73 -5.27 36.23
C ASP A 466 11.61 -4.47 34.93
N ALA A 467 12.61 -4.53 34.04
CA ALA A 467 12.50 -4.03 32.67
C ALA A 467 11.43 -4.79 31.85
N LEU A 468 11.27 -6.09 32.09
CA LEU A 468 10.22 -6.93 31.49
C LEU A 468 8.82 -6.54 32.01
N ALA A 469 8.69 -6.24 33.30
CA ALA A 469 7.45 -5.75 33.92
C ALA A 469 7.09 -4.33 33.45
N PHE A 470 8.06 -3.39 33.40
CA PHE A 470 7.85 -2.05 32.88
C PHE A 470 7.40 -2.06 31.42
N SER A 471 8.08 -2.82 30.56
CA SER A 471 7.68 -2.98 29.15
C SER A 471 6.33 -3.69 28.98
N PHE A 472 5.93 -4.55 29.93
CA PHE A 472 4.58 -5.14 29.96
C PHE A 472 3.53 -4.06 30.24
N VAL A 473 3.71 -3.27 31.30
CA VAL A 473 2.80 -2.16 31.65
C VAL A 473 2.71 -1.14 30.53
N LEU A 474 3.83 -0.81 29.89
CA LEU A 474 3.88 0.10 28.73
C LEU A 474 2.99 -0.39 27.58
N VAL A 475 3.12 -1.66 27.16
CA VAL A 475 2.35 -2.19 26.02
C VAL A 475 0.91 -2.53 26.40
N PHE A 476 0.70 -3.29 27.48
CA PHE A 476 -0.62 -3.78 27.89
C PHE A 476 -1.45 -2.73 28.65
N GLY A 477 -0.84 -1.62 29.11
CA GLY A 477 -1.56 -0.43 29.60
C GLY A 477 -1.94 0.54 28.47
N ALA A 478 -1.06 0.78 27.50
CA ALA A 478 -1.34 1.71 26.39
C ALA A 478 -2.47 1.23 25.46
N VAL A 479 -2.64 -0.08 25.28
CA VAL A 479 -3.72 -0.65 24.44
C VAL A 479 -5.13 -0.36 24.99
N PRO A 480 -5.48 -0.72 26.25
CA PRO A 480 -6.79 -0.39 26.82
C PRO A 480 -6.98 1.12 27.03
N ALA A 481 -5.93 1.88 27.38
CA ALA A 481 -6.00 3.34 27.46
C ALA A 481 -6.32 3.98 26.10
N GLY A 482 -5.64 3.56 25.03
CA GLY A 482 -5.92 4.00 23.66
C GLY A 482 -7.33 3.62 23.18
N LEU A 483 -7.79 2.41 23.50
CA LEU A 483 -9.17 1.97 23.26
C LEU A 483 -10.19 2.87 23.98
N LEU A 484 -9.97 3.16 25.26
CA LEU A 484 -10.85 4.03 26.05
C LEU A 484 -10.92 5.42 25.42
N VAL A 485 -9.77 6.06 25.14
CA VAL A 485 -9.71 7.38 24.51
C VAL A 485 -10.41 7.39 23.15
N MET A 486 -10.10 6.43 22.26
CA MET A 486 -10.64 6.41 20.89
C MET A 486 -12.12 6.06 20.80
N THR A 487 -12.69 5.39 21.81
CA THR A 487 -14.13 5.04 21.86
C THR A 487 -14.96 6.02 22.70
N THR A 488 -14.34 6.99 23.37
CA THR A 488 -15.02 8.02 24.18
C THR A 488 -14.81 9.44 23.64
N VAL A 489 -13.57 9.91 23.52
CA VAL A 489 -13.25 11.31 23.15
C VAL A 489 -13.81 11.67 21.76
N PRO A 490 -13.59 10.86 20.69
CA PRO A 490 -14.21 11.12 19.39
C PRO A 490 -15.75 11.11 19.42
N ARG A 491 -16.40 10.31 20.28
CA ARG A 491 -17.87 10.30 20.43
C ARG A 491 -18.41 11.56 21.10
N LEU A 492 -17.70 12.10 22.08
CA LEU A 492 -18.06 13.36 22.72
C LEU A 492 -17.87 14.53 21.74
N LEU A 493 -16.72 14.55 21.05
CA LEU A 493 -16.39 15.52 20.01
C LEU A 493 -17.39 15.52 18.84
N ALA A 494 -17.86 14.35 18.40
CA ALA A 494 -18.79 14.22 17.29
C ALA A 494 -20.11 15.00 17.48
N LYS A 495 -20.56 15.19 18.73
CA LYS A 495 -21.78 15.97 19.05
C LYS A 495 -21.71 17.42 18.55
N ALA A 496 -20.50 17.96 18.35
CA ALA A 496 -20.30 19.31 17.85
C ALA A 496 -20.36 19.44 16.31
N VAL A 497 -20.36 18.34 15.55
CA VAL A 497 -20.38 18.36 14.08
C VAL A 497 -21.70 17.75 13.58
N LYS A 498 -22.62 18.60 13.11
CA LYS A 498 -23.90 18.14 12.56
C LYS A 498 -23.70 17.55 11.15
N PRO A 499 -24.34 16.41 10.81
CA PRO A 499 -24.34 15.88 9.45
C PRO A 499 -24.90 16.88 8.45
N ASP A 500 -24.36 16.84 7.23
CA ASP A 500 -24.78 17.59 6.04
C ASP A 500 -24.80 19.13 6.15
N ARG A 501 -24.41 19.67 7.32
CA ARG A 501 -24.15 21.10 7.52
C ARG A 501 -22.77 21.48 6.98
N VAL A 502 -22.74 22.50 6.12
CA VAL A 502 -21.51 23.15 5.69
C VAL A 502 -20.94 23.99 6.84
N TYR A 503 -19.65 23.84 7.10
CA TYR A 503 -18.91 24.54 8.15
C TYR A 503 -17.65 25.23 7.56
N PRO A 504 -17.35 26.49 7.91
CA PRO A 504 -16.08 27.12 7.55
C PRO A 504 -14.88 26.39 8.15
N LEU A 505 -13.83 26.19 7.34
CA LEU A 505 -12.54 25.64 7.75
C LEU A 505 -11.88 26.45 8.88
N TYR A 506 -10.80 25.93 9.46
CA TYR A 506 -9.93 26.68 10.38
C TYR A 506 -10.63 27.30 11.60
N GLY A 507 -11.70 26.67 12.09
CA GLY A 507 -12.37 27.01 13.34
C GLY A 507 -12.71 25.77 14.16
N PHE A 508 -13.45 25.95 15.26
CA PHE A 508 -13.75 24.89 16.23
C PHE A 508 -14.23 23.57 15.56
N HIS A 509 -15.29 23.61 14.76
CA HIS A 509 -15.82 22.40 14.10
C HIS A 509 -14.81 21.71 13.17
N HIS A 510 -13.93 22.47 12.50
CA HIS A 510 -12.85 21.90 11.68
C HIS A 510 -11.79 21.22 12.55
N GLY A 511 -11.35 21.86 13.64
CA GLY A 511 -10.43 21.26 14.60
C GLY A 511 -10.99 19.96 15.19
N VAL A 512 -12.24 20.01 15.67
CA VAL A 512 -13.01 18.85 16.16
C VAL A 512 -13.04 17.73 15.12
N HIS A 513 -13.38 18.04 13.86
CA HIS A 513 -13.41 17.05 12.78
C HIS A 513 -12.03 16.41 12.56
N ARG A 514 -10.97 17.20 12.39
CA ARG A 514 -9.60 16.71 12.17
C ARG A 514 -9.09 15.88 13.35
N THR A 515 -9.46 16.21 14.59
CA THR A 515 -9.15 15.40 15.79
C THR A 515 -9.90 14.06 15.79
N ILE A 516 -11.18 14.02 15.39
CA ILE A 516 -11.92 12.77 15.20
C ILE A 516 -11.23 11.90 14.15
N THR A 517 -10.89 12.48 12.98
CA THR A 517 -10.19 11.76 11.90
C THR A 517 -8.83 11.23 12.35
N LEU A 518 -8.05 12.00 13.11
CA LEU A 518 -6.74 11.60 13.64
C LEU A 518 -6.87 10.43 14.62
N LEU A 519 -7.66 10.60 15.69
CA LEU A 519 -7.79 9.63 16.76
C LEU A 519 -8.37 8.29 16.26
N THR A 520 -9.42 8.32 15.45
CA THR A 520 -10.14 7.11 15.04
C THR A 520 -9.45 6.30 13.93
N ASN A 521 -8.30 6.75 13.42
CA ASN A 521 -7.55 6.08 12.36
C ASN A 521 -6.22 5.42 12.80
N TRP A 522 -5.97 5.27 14.11
CA TRP A 522 -4.72 4.67 14.62
C TRP A 522 -4.49 3.24 14.06
N ARG A 523 -3.34 3.03 13.41
CA ARG A 523 -3.02 1.75 12.73
C ARG A 523 -2.92 0.56 13.67
N PHE A 524 -2.43 0.75 14.89
CA PHE A 524 -2.15 -0.36 15.81
C PHE A 524 -3.41 -1.19 16.11
N LEU A 525 -4.50 -0.55 16.55
CA LEU A 525 -5.74 -1.25 16.86
C LEU A 525 -6.43 -1.80 15.59
N LYS A 526 -6.31 -1.12 14.44
CA LYS A 526 -6.83 -1.66 13.17
C LYS A 526 -6.09 -2.93 12.72
N ARG A 527 -4.75 -2.98 12.86
CA ARG A 527 -3.97 -4.22 12.60
C ARG A 527 -4.22 -5.30 13.64
N LEU A 528 -4.44 -4.94 14.91
CA LEU A 528 -4.84 -5.88 15.96
C LEU A 528 -6.17 -6.58 15.60
N PHE A 529 -7.24 -5.79 15.38
CA PHE A 529 -8.60 -6.32 15.23
C PHE A 529 -9.01 -6.72 13.81
N GLY A 530 -8.44 -6.16 12.74
CA GLY A 530 -8.73 -6.54 11.35
C GLY A 530 -8.45 -8.01 11.07
N ASP A 531 -8.93 -8.56 9.96
CA ASP A 531 -8.81 -10.00 9.62
C ASP A 531 -9.36 -10.92 10.75
N SER A 532 -10.29 -10.41 11.56
CA SER A 532 -10.85 -11.14 12.69
C SER A 532 -12.29 -10.74 13.00
N SER A 533 -13.04 -11.63 13.66
CA SER A 533 -14.37 -11.30 14.18
C SER A 533 -14.42 -10.06 15.07
N ALA A 534 -13.32 -9.69 15.73
CA ALA A 534 -13.29 -8.55 16.63
C ALA A 534 -13.45 -7.20 15.91
N ILE A 535 -13.13 -7.10 14.61
CA ILE A 535 -13.16 -5.81 13.89
C ILE A 535 -14.55 -5.19 13.89
N VAL A 536 -15.62 -5.98 13.73
CA VAL A 536 -17.00 -5.46 13.69
C VAL A 536 -17.44 -4.90 15.04
N HIS A 537 -16.92 -5.45 16.14
CA HIS A 537 -17.16 -4.92 17.49
C HIS A 537 -16.36 -3.64 17.71
N TYR A 538 -15.08 -3.61 17.33
CA TYR A 538 -14.24 -2.41 17.39
C TYR A 538 -14.82 -1.25 16.58
N LEU A 539 -15.30 -1.49 15.36
CA LEU A 539 -15.89 -0.46 14.49
C LEU A 539 -17.21 0.10 15.04
N ARG A 540 -18.07 -0.74 15.64
CA ARG A 540 -19.26 -0.28 16.39
C ARG A 540 -18.87 0.53 17.63
N CYS A 541 -17.77 0.17 18.29
CA CYS A 541 -17.21 0.91 19.41
C CYS A 541 -16.57 2.24 18.99
N LEU A 542 -16.02 2.37 17.77
CA LEU A 542 -15.61 3.65 17.21
C LEU A 542 -16.82 4.51 16.84
N GLY A 543 -17.80 3.97 16.11
CA GLY A 543 -19.02 4.69 15.72
C GLY A 543 -19.77 4.25 14.47
N TYR A 544 -19.31 3.19 13.77
CA TYR A 544 -19.95 2.71 12.54
C TYR A 544 -21.35 2.12 12.81
N ASP A 545 -22.31 2.36 11.90
CA ASP A 545 -23.54 1.59 11.82
C ASP A 545 -23.26 0.22 11.17
N LEU A 546 -22.92 -0.73 12.04
CA LEU A 546 -22.94 -2.17 11.77
C LEU A 546 -24.03 -2.83 12.64
N SER A 547 -25.25 -2.29 12.59
CA SER A 547 -26.38 -2.73 13.42
C SER A 547 -26.79 -4.20 13.17
N ARG A 548 -26.70 -4.69 11.93
CA ARG A 548 -26.95 -6.08 11.54
C ARG A 548 -25.72 -6.67 10.82
N VAL A 549 -24.97 -7.54 11.49
CA VAL A 549 -23.74 -8.16 10.96
C VAL A 549 -23.94 -9.65 10.74
N GLU A 550 -23.44 -10.15 9.62
CA GLU A 550 -23.13 -11.57 9.44
C GLU A 550 -21.61 -11.74 9.57
N GLN A 551 -21.20 -12.62 10.48
CA GLN A 551 -19.81 -12.78 10.86
C GLN A 551 -19.12 -13.76 9.89
N THR A 552 -18.13 -13.28 9.15
CA THR A 552 -17.31 -14.11 8.24
C THR A 552 -15.98 -14.54 8.87
N GLY A 553 -15.70 -14.08 10.10
CA GLY A 553 -14.42 -14.28 10.77
C GLY A 553 -13.33 -13.32 10.29
N SER A 554 -13.52 -12.64 9.15
CA SER A 554 -12.63 -11.61 8.57
C SER A 554 -13.45 -10.58 7.77
N ASN A 555 -14.44 -9.92 8.39
CA ASN A 555 -15.35 -8.99 7.68
C ASN A 555 -14.68 -7.72 7.12
N PHE A 556 -13.54 -7.29 7.68
CA PHE A 556 -12.79 -6.11 7.28
C PHE A 556 -11.28 -6.36 7.50
N GLY A 557 -10.45 -5.89 6.56
CA GLY A 557 -8.97 -5.91 6.64
C GLY A 557 -8.36 -4.93 7.65
N THR A 558 -7.05 -4.65 7.52
CA THR A 558 -6.25 -3.96 8.55
C THR A 558 -5.89 -2.51 8.25
N GLU A 559 -5.81 -2.09 6.98
CA GLU A 559 -5.48 -0.71 6.55
C GLU A 559 -6.73 0.12 6.15
N MET A 560 -7.93 -0.28 6.58
CA MET A 560 -9.15 0.52 6.41
C MET A 560 -9.07 1.92 7.04
N LYS A 561 -9.77 2.92 6.50
CA LYS A 561 -9.77 4.32 6.95
C LYS A 561 -11.05 5.07 6.59
N HIS A 562 -11.29 6.21 7.24
CA HIS A 562 -12.49 7.05 7.09
C HIS A 562 -12.18 8.50 7.46
N GLU A 563 -13.01 9.48 7.02
CA GLU A 563 -12.95 10.84 7.57
C GLU A 563 -13.63 10.93 8.94
N THR A 564 -14.78 10.26 9.11
CA THR A 564 -15.47 10.10 10.41
C THR A 564 -16.13 8.71 10.51
N PRO A 565 -16.13 8.02 11.67
CA PRO A 565 -16.82 6.74 11.81
C PRO A 565 -18.35 6.91 11.95
N TYR A 566 -18.82 8.07 12.42
CA TYR A 566 -20.22 8.32 12.81
C TYR A 566 -21.20 8.47 11.65
N LEU A 567 -20.67 8.60 10.43
CA LEU A 567 -21.44 8.71 9.18
C LEU A 567 -21.01 7.62 8.18
N SER A 568 -20.67 6.44 8.71
CA SER A 568 -20.29 5.24 7.97
C SER A 568 -21.28 4.11 8.30
N ARG A 569 -22.06 3.68 7.30
CA ARG A 569 -22.93 2.49 7.39
C ARG A 569 -22.46 1.42 6.42
N VAL A 570 -22.46 0.16 6.86
CA VAL A 570 -22.16 -0.99 6.00
C VAL A 570 -23.22 -2.06 6.22
N GLY A 571 -23.83 -2.54 5.13
CA GLY A 571 -24.95 -3.47 5.16
C GLY A 571 -24.60 -4.87 5.68
N ARG A 572 -25.64 -5.63 6.02
CA ARG A 572 -25.55 -7.04 6.43
C ARG A 572 -24.94 -7.89 5.30
N GLY A 573 -24.11 -8.86 5.65
CA GLY A 573 -23.49 -9.78 4.69
C GLY A 573 -22.38 -9.16 3.83
N THR A 574 -22.06 -7.88 4.01
CA THR A 574 -20.99 -7.22 3.28
C THR A 574 -19.62 -7.58 3.84
N MET A 575 -18.68 -7.89 2.94
CA MET A 575 -17.30 -8.23 3.24
C MET A 575 -16.38 -7.20 2.61
N VAL A 576 -15.42 -6.72 3.38
CA VAL A 576 -14.34 -5.83 2.92
C VAL A 576 -13.03 -6.58 3.08
N ALA A 577 -12.24 -6.62 2.01
CA ALA A 577 -10.82 -6.98 2.06
C ALA A 577 -10.03 -5.80 2.65
N ASP A 578 -8.96 -5.32 2.01
CA ASP A 578 -8.05 -4.36 2.65
C ASP A 578 -7.98 -2.95 2.03
N GLY A 579 -7.65 -1.95 2.84
CA GLY A 579 -7.37 -0.59 2.38
C GLY A 579 -8.58 0.27 1.97
N LEU A 580 -9.81 -0.09 2.36
CA LEU A 580 -11.02 0.71 2.17
C LEU A 580 -10.86 2.14 2.74
N SER A 581 -11.11 3.17 1.94
CA SER A 581 -11.22 4.57 2.35
C SER A 581 -12.67 5.05 2.25
N ILE A 582 -13.33 5.33 3.36
CA ILE A 582 -14.64 6.00 3.35
C ILE A 582 -14.42 7.52 3.23
N MET A 583 -14.87 8.10 2.12
CA MET A 583 -14.77 9.52 1.80
C MET A 583 -16.05 10.25 2.24
N ASN A 584 -16.24 10.39 3.56
CA ASN A 584 -17.45 10.97 4.16
C ASN A 584 -17.28 12.40 4.72
N ALA A 585 -16.29 13.13 4.19
CA ALA A 585 -16.22 14.59 4.28
C ALA A 585 -15.90 15.17 2.90
N ASP A 586 -16.55 16.27 2.53
CA ASP A 586 -16.30 17.05 1.32
C ASP A 586 -15.75 18.43 1.68
N TYR A 587 -14.90 19.00 0.82
CA TYR A 587 -14.10 20.19 1.11
C TYR A 587 -14.09 21.20 -0.06
N SER A 588 -14.00 22.48 0.25
CA SER A 588 -13.69 23.60 -0.66
C SER A 588 -12.50 24.41 -0.10
N GLY A 589 -12.01 25.45 -0.81
CA GLY A 589 -10.93 26.33 -0.32
C GLY A 589 -11.20 27.04 1.03
N SER A 590 -12.45 27.00 1.49
CA SER A 590 -12.91 27.70 2.69
C SER A 590 -13.91 26.94 3.57
N ALA A 591 -14.51 25.84 3.10
CA ALA A 591 -15.53 25.08 3.83
C ALA A 591 -15.25 23.56 3.86
N PHE A 592 -15.95 22.87 4.76
CA PHE A 592 -16.12 21.41 4.72
C PHE A 592 -17.56 21.02 5.11
N ARG A 593 -18.00 19.83 4.70
CA ARG A 593 -19.25 19.18 5.13
C ARG A 593 -18.96 17.70 5.39
N VAL A 594 -19.52 17.14 6.46
CA VAL A 594 -19.52 15.67 6.66
C VAL A 594 -20.89 15.11 6.28
N SER A 595 -20.92 14.05 5.48
CA SER A 595 -22.14 13.52 4.84
C SER A 595 -22.20 12.00 4.98
N ARG A 596 -23.39 11.39 4.95
CA ARG A 596 -23.49 9.92 5.11
C ARG A 596 -22.86 9.16 3.94
N ALA A 597 -21.95 8.26 4.24
CA ALA A 597 -21.52 7.20 3.33
C ALA A 597 -22.15 5.87 3.77
N GLU A 598 -22.74 5.18 2.80
CA GLU A 598 -23.49 3.94 3.03
C GLU A 598 -23.10 2.92 1.95
N ILE A 599 -22.65 1.75 2.40
CA ILE A 599 -22.35 0.60 1.57
C ILE A 599 -23.51 -0.39 1.73
N GLY A 600 -24.14 -0.79 0.62
CA GLY A 600 -25.24 -1.74 0.62
C GLY A 600 -24.88 -3.13 1.21
N PRO A 601 -25.89 -3.95 1.53
CA PRO A 601 -25.71 -5.32 2.02
C PRO A 601 -25.28 -6.30 0.93
N ARG A 602 -24.64 -7.40 1.33
CA ARG A 602 -24.11 -8.49 0.47
C ARG A 602 -23.04 -8.04 -0.52
N ASN A 603 -22.46 -6.86 -0.33
CA ASN A 603 -21.41 -6.33 -1.18
C ASN A 603 -20.06 -6.98 -0.87
N PHE A 604 -19.24 -7.18 -1.88
CA PHE A 604 -17.82 -7.51 -1.72
C PHE A 604 -16.99 -6.28 -2.08
N LEU A 605 -16.01 -5.91 -1.25
CA LEU A 605 -15.07 -4.84 -1.55
C LEU A 605 -13.64 -5.38 -1.55
N GLY A 606 -12.99 -5.35 -2.71
CA GLY A 606 -11.59 -5.72 -2.92
C GLY A 606 -10.61 -4.69 -2.35
N ASN A 607 -9.36 -4.73 -2.83
CA ASN A 607 -8.30 -3.95 -2.19
C ASN A 607 -8.26 -2.49 -2.69
N ARG A 608 -7.97 -1.56 -1.76
CA ARG A 608 -7.78 -0.11 -2.00
C ARG A 608 -9.00 0.63 -2.61
N ILE A 609 -10.23 0.31 -2.18
CA ILE A 609 -11.43 1.02 -2.63
C ILE A 609 -11.51 2.41 -1.98
N ALA A 610 -11.64 3.47 -2.78
CA ALA A 610 -12.08 4.77 -2.31
C ALA A 610 -13.60 4.86 -2.49
N TYR A 611 -14.35 4.81 -1.39
CA TYR A 611 -15.81 4.75 -1.38
C TYR A 611 -16.40 6.12 -0.95
N PRO A 612 -16.97 6.91 -1.88
CA PRO A 612 -17.52 8.22 -1.57
C PRO A 612 -18.87 8.15 -0.86
N ALA A 613 -19.22 9.21 -0.13
CA ALA A 613 -20.62 9.48 0.20
C ALA A 613 -21.47 9.47 -1.10
N GLY A 614 -22.73 9.01 -1.05
CA GLY A 614 -23.59 8.96 -2.25
C GLY A 614 -23.02 8.17 -3.44
N GLY A 615 -22.14 7.18 -3.21
CA GLY A 615 -21.72 6.24 -4.25
C GLY A 615 -22.91 5.45 -4.81
N ARG A 616 -22.93 5.19 -6.12
CA ARG A 616 -24.09 4.67 -6.86
C ARG A 616 -24.07 3.15 -6.94
N THR A 617 -23.92 2.51 -5.79
CA THR A 617 -23.91 1.04 -5.62
C THR A 617 -24.86 0.66 -4.49
N GLY A 618 -25.89 -0.12 -4.83
CA GLY A 618 -26.88 -0.63 -3.89
C GLY A 618 -26.50 -2.03 -3.38
N GLU A 619 -27.41 -2.99 -3.49
CA GLU A 619 -27.22 -4.34 -2.94
C GLU A 619 -26.44 -5.31 -3.85
N ASN A 620 -25.76 -6.28 -3.22
CA ASN A 620 -25.07 -7.40 -3.84
C ASN A 620 -24.10 -7.01 -4.97
N CYS A 621 -23.30 -5.97 -4.78
CA CYS A 621 -22.25 -5.56 -5.73
C CYS A 621 -20.85 -6.09 -5.35
N LEU A 622 -20.06 -6.51 -6.35
CA LEU A 622 -18.64 -6.81 -6.19
C LEU A 622 -17.82 -5.62 -6.67
N LEU A 623 -17.06 -4.96 -5.79
CA LEU A 623 -16.19 -3.83 -6.12
C LEU A 623 -14.75 -4.33 -6.19
N ALA A 624 -14.23 -4.53 -7.40
CA ALA A 624 -12.91 -5.12 -7.60
C ALA A 624 -11.77 -4.19 -7.14
N THR A 625 -10.58 -4.75 -6.92
CA THR A 625 -9.38 -4.00 -6.50
C THR A 625 -9.16 -2.73 -7.34
N LYS A 626 -8.95 -1.59 -6.66
CA LYS A 626 -8.81 -0.25 -7.26
C LYS A 626 -9.98 0.24 -8.13
N VAL A 627 -11.19 -0.34 -8.06
CA VAL A 627 -12.34 0.20 -8.83
C VAL A 627 -12.70 1.62 -8.38
N MET A 628 -12.96 2.51 -9.35
CA MET A 628 -13.56 3.82 -9.11
C MET A 628 -15.06 3.65 -8.85
N VAL A 629 -15.54 4.00 -7.65
CA VAL A 629 -16.97 3.86 -7.32
C VAL A 629 -17.76 4.97 -8.03
N PRO A 630 -18.78 4.67 -8.86
CA PRO A 630 -19.53 5.71 -9.56
C PRO A 630 -20.24 6.65 -8.57
N VAL A 631 -20.34 7.93 -8.92
CA VAL A 631 -21.01 8.98 -8.10
C VAL A 631 -22.30 9.51 -8.75
N ASP A 632 -22.52 9.12 -10.00
CA ASP A 632 -23.50 9.58 -10.97
C ASP A 632 -24.13 8.38 -11.74
N GLY A 633 -25.07 8.65 -12.65
CA GLY A 633 -25.75 7.62 -13.45
C GLY A 633 -26.64 6.66 -12.64
N LYS A 634 -26.94 5.48 -13.20
CA LYS A 634 -27.79 4.45 -12.55
C LYS A 634 -27.11 3.89 -11.28
N VAL A 635 -27.91 3.62 -10.25
CA VAL A 635 -27.46 2.79 -9.12
C VAL A 635 -27.21 1.37 -9.64
N ARG A 636 -26.06 0.80 -9.29
CA ARG A 636 -25.61 -0.54 -9.68
C ARG A 636 -26.00 -1.51 -8.57
N GLU A 637 -26.65 -2.62 -8.91
CA GLU A 637 -27.06 -3.68 -7.99
C GLU A 637 -26.88 -5.04 -8.65
N GLY A 638 -26.55 -6.08 -7.88
CA GLY A 638 -26.40 -7.45 -8.39
C GLY A 638 -25.25 -7.68 -9.39
N VAL A 639 -24.39 -6.67 -9.62
CA VAL A 639 -23.30 -6.67 -10.61
C VAL A 639 -21.93 -6.50 -9.95
N GLY A 640 -20.88 -7.01 -10.59
CA GLY A 640 -19.52 -6.59 -10.28
C GLY A 640 -19.17 -5.28 -11.00
N LEU A 641 -18.19 -4.55 -10.46
CA LEU A 641 -17.59 -3.35 -11.06
C LEU A 641 -16.07 -3.48 -11.02
N LEU A 642 -15.41 -3.19 -12.14
CA LEU A 642 -13.95 -3.23 -12.30
C LEU A 642 -13.44 -1.99 -13.04
N GLY A 643 -12.24 -1.54 -12.68
CA GLY A 643 -11.51 -0.50 -13.41
C GLY A 643 -11.72 0.94 -12.95
N SER A 644 -11.00 1.85 -13.61
CA SER A 644 -11.15 3.30 -13.45
C SER A 644 -11.03 3.93 -14.85
N PRO A 645 -12.11 4.42 -15.47
CA PRO A 645 -13.50 4.41 -14.97
C PRO A 645 -14.07 2.98 -14.86
N SER A 646 -15.05 2.79 -13.98
CA SER A 646 -15.64 1.47 -13.73
C SER A 646 -16.54 0.97 -14.85
N PHE A 647 -16.43 -0.30 -15.23
CA PHE A 647 -17.40 -1.02 -16.06
C PHE A 647 -18.01 -2.21 -15.31
N GLU A 648 -19.19 -2.64 -15.74
CA GLU A 648 -19.87 -3.83 -15.18
C GLU A 648 -19.15 -5.12 -15.58
N ILE A 649 -19.06 -6.06 -14.63
CA ILE A 649 -18.59 -7.44 -14.81
C ILE A 649 -19.55 -8.40 -14.09
N PRO A 650 -19.54 -9.72 -14.37
CA PRO A 650 -20.35 -10.68 -13.60
C PRO A 650 -20.08 -10.60 -12.09
N ARG A 651 -21.15 -10.66 -11.29
CA ARG A 651 -21.06 -10.56 -9.81
C ARG A 651 -20.34 -11.75 -9.18
N THR A 652 -20.48 -12.93 -9.76
CA THR A 652 -19.90 -14.19 -9.29
C THR A 652 -19.54 -15.05 -10.50
N VAL A 653 -18.49 -15.87 -10.39
CA VAL A 653 -18.10 -16.85 -11.42
C VAL A 653 -18.24 -18.26 -10.82
N LEU A 654 -18.75 -19.23 -11.60
CA LEU A 654 -19.07 -20.59 -11.15
C LEU A 654 -17.97 -21.30 -10.35
N ARG A 655 -16.69 -21.01 -10.65
CA ARG A 655 -15.54 -21.64 -9.99
C ARG A 655 -15.36 -21.23 -8.53
N ASP A 656 -15.81 -20.04 -8.14
CA ASP A 656 -15.66 -19.53 -6.77
C ASP A 656 -16.72 -20.11 -5.81
N SER A 657 -17.82 -20.63 -6.36
CA SER A 657 -18.82 -21.43 -5.65
C SER A 657 -18.26 -22.71 -5.04
N ARG A 658 -17.00 -23.11 -5.33
CA ARG A 658 -16.35 -24.30 -4.73
C ARG A 658 -16.18 -24.19 -3.21
N CYS A 659 -16.29 -23.00 -2.61
CA CYS A 659 -16.27 -22.81 -1.15
C CYS A 659 -17.69 -22.73 -0.52
N ASP A 660 -18.76 -22.89 -1.30
CA ASP A 660 -20.14 -22.61 -0.90
C ASP A 660 -20.70 -23.44 0.26
N ARG A 661 -20.06 -24.55 0.63
CA ARG A 661 -20.45 -25.33 1.82
C ARG A 661 -20.55 -24.48 3.09
N PHE A 662 -19.70 -23.45 3.20
CA PHE A 662 -19.71 -22.51 4.32
C PHE A 662 -20.84 -21.45 4.26
N LYS A 663 -21.72 -21.50 3.24
CA LYS A 663 -23.03 -20.84 3.25
C LYS A 663 -24.02 -21.58 4.16
N ASN A 664 -23.81 -22.88 4.46
CA ASN A 664 -24.58 -23.60 5.47
C ASN A 664 -24.18 -23.13 6.89
N PRO A 665 -25.12 -22.61 7.71
CA PRO A 665 -24.84 -22.22 9.09
C PRO A 665 -24.27 -23.33 9.98
N GLU A 666 -24.56 -24.60 9.67
CA GLU A 666 -24.11 -25.75 10.46
C GLU A 666 -22.62 -26.03 10.31
N GLU A 667 -22.06 -25.86 9.10
CA GLU A 667 -20.60 -25.91 8.87
C GLU A 667 -19.91 -24.61 9.30
N LEU A 668 -20.56 -23.46 9.07
CA LEU A 668 -19.99 -22.15 9.35
C LEU A 668 -19.75 -21.90 10.85
N ARG A 669 -20.69 -22.31 11.73
CA ARG A 669 -20.56 -22.11 13.19
C ARG A 669 -19.29 -22.73 13.81
N PRO A 670 -18.99 -24.04 13.65
CA PRO A 670 -17.77 -24.63 14.19
C PRO A 670 -16.50 -24.09 13.51
N ALA A 671 -16.56 -23.78 12.20
CA ALA A 671 -15.46 -23.17 11.47
C ALA A 671 -15.12 -21.77 12.00
N LEU A 672 -16.12 -20.91 12.24
CA LEU A 672 -15.95 -19.60 12.90
C LEU A 672 -15.43 -19.75 14.33
N ALA A 673 -15.91 -20.72 15.10
CA ALA A 673 -15.41 -20.96 16.46
C ALA A 673 -13.92 -21.36 16.46
N ALA A 674 -13.50 -22.19 15.51
CA ALA A 674 -12.10 -22.57 15.32
C ALA A 674 -11.24 -21.39 14.84
N LYS A 675 -11.71 -20.63 13.85
CA LYS A 675 -11.03 -19.40 13.37
C LYS A 675 -10.91 -18.36 14.48
N ASN A 676 -11.92 -18.18 15.32
CA ASN A 676 -11.86 -17.24 16.44
C ASN A 676 -10.84 -17.64 17.51
N ARG A 677 -10.67 -18.94 17.80
CA ARG A 677 -9.57 -19.43 18.66
C ARG A 677 -8.20 -19.15 18.03
N HIS A 678 -8.05 -19.38 16.71
CA HIS A 678 -6.83 -19.02 16.00
C HIS A 678 -6.56 -17.51 16.06
N ASN A 679 -7.57 -16.68 15.81
CA ASN A 679 -7.43 -15.23 15.75
C ASN A 679 -7.09 -14.65 17.13
N ALA A 680 -7.69 -15.13 18.22
CA ALA A 680 -7.30 -14.78 19.58
C ALA A 680 -5.83 -15.16 19.86
N SER A 681 -5.40 -16.37 19.49
CA SER A 681 -3.99 -16.78 19.58
C SER A 681 -3.08 -15.83 18.76
N THR A 682 -3.46 -15.49 17.54
CA THR A 682 -2.68 -14.61 16.66
C THR A 682 -2.64 -13.15 17.14
N MET A 683 -3.67 -12.67 17.86
CA MET A 683 -3.60 -11.40 18.60
C MET A 683 -2.64 -11.46 19.79
N LEU A 684 -2.62 -12.56 20.54
CA LEU A 684 -1.64 -12.77 21.62
C LEU A 684 -0.21 -12.83 21.08
N TRP A 685 0.03 -13.49 19.93
CA TRP A 685 1.31 -13.44 19.23
C TRP A 685 1.68 -12.01 18.80
N TYR A 686 0.74 -11.23 18.27
CA TYR A 686 0.97 -9.82 17.92
C TYR A 686 1.34 -9.00 19.17
N LEU A 687 0.53 -9.02 20.23
CA LEU A 687 0.80 -8.25 21.45
C LEU A 687 2.10 -8.70 22.15
N GLY A 688 2.34 -10.01 22.25
CA GLY A 688 3.56 -10.58 22.83
C GLY A 688 4.83 -10.17 22.07
N THR A 689 4.80 -10.18 20.73
CA THR A 689 5.94 -9.70 19.92
C THR A 689 6.12 -8.19 19.99
N ARG A 690 5.06 -7.40 20.16
CA ARG A 690 5.19 -5.96 20.45
C ARG A 690 5.79 -5.71 21.84
N TRP A 691 5.45 -6.52 22.83
CA TRP A 691 6.04 -6.48 24.17
C TRP A 691 7.51 -6.90 24.18
N MET A 692 7.89 -8.03 23.57
CA MET A 692 9.30 -8.44 23.48
C MET A 692 10.17 -7.44 22.69
N TYR A 693 9.60 -6.81 21.66
CA TYR A 693 10.25 -5.71 20.95
C TYR A 693 10.43 -4.46 21.84
N ALA A 694 9.40 -4.07 22.60
CA ALA A 694 9.50 -2.96 23.55
C ALA A 694 10.50 -3.25 24.68
N PHE A 695 10.53 -4.48 25.20
CA PHE A 695 11.52 -4.95 26.18
C PHE A 695 12.95 -4.81 25.65
N GLY A 696 13.21 -5.27 24.42
CA GLY A 696 14.52 -5.10 23.79
C GLY A 696 14.93 -3.64 23.58
N LEU A 697 13.98 -2.75 23.26
CA LEU A 697 14.24 -1.31 23.21
C LEU A 697 14.51 -0.71 24.59
N VAL A 698 13.83 -1.17 25.65
CA VAL A 698 14.12 -0.76 27.03
C VAL A 698 15.52 -1.19 27.42
N LEU A 699 15.92 -2.44 27.18
CA LEU A 699 17.29 -2.91 27.48
C LEU A 699 18.37 -2.10 26.74
N LEU A 700 18.13 -1.72 25.47
CA LEU A 700 19.03 -0.85 24.72
C LEU A 700 19.08 0.58 25.28
N ALA A 701 17.95 1.13 25.72
CA ALA A 701 17.91 2.44 26.38
C ALA A 701 18.67 2.42 27.71
N SER A 702 18.43 1.43 28.56
CA SER A 702 19.12 1.29 29.84
C SER A 702 20.64 1.08 29.67
N ALA A 703 21.07 0.32 28.65
CA ALA A 703 22.49 0.19 28.31
C ALA A 703 23.09 1.51 27.78
N ALA A 704 22.31 2.32 27.06
CA ALA A 704 22.72 3.66 26.66
C ALA A 704 22.93 4.57 27.88
N THR A 705 22.05 4.51 28.88
CA THR A 705 22.14 5.29 30.12
C THR A 705 23.40 4.94 30.92
N GLU A 706 23.73 3.66 31.07
CA GLU A 706 24.96 3.21 31.72
C GLU A 706 26.21 3.74 30.99
N TRP A 707 26.29 3.55 29.67
CA TRP A 707 27.43 4.02 28.86
C TRP A 707 27.51 5.54 28.70
N TYR A 708 26.40 6.27 28.87
CA TYR A 708 26.37 7.73 28.85
C TYR A 708 27.29 8.33 29.91
N SER A 709 27.42 7.69 31.08
CA SER A 709 28.33 8.12 32.15
C SER A 709 29.81 8.20 31.73
N ALA A 710 30.22 7.36 30.77
CA ALA A 710 31.60 7.28 30.27
C ALA A 710 31.80 7.96 28.91
N PHE A 711 30.75 8.08 28.08
CA PHE A 711 30.87 8.48 26.68
C PHE A 711 29.95 9.63 26.24
N GLY A 712 28.96 10.07 27.03
CA GLY A 712 28.02 11.15 26.67
C GLY A 712 27.15 10.82 25.44
N ALA A 713 26.79 11.84 24.65
CA ALA A 713 26.00 11.73 23.40
C ALA A 713 26.44 10.60 22.44
N PRO A 714 27.74 10.29 22.24
CA PRO A 714 28.19 9.06 21.56
C PRO A 714 27.48 7.77 21.99
N ALA A 715 27.16 7.57 23.28
CA ALA A 715 26.43 6.40 23.76
C ALA A 715 24.96 6.39 23.26
N ILE A 716 24.30 7.54 23.30
CA ILE A 716 22.92 7.72 22.80
C ILE A 716 22.90 7.50 21.28
N ALA A 717 23.85 8.07 20.54
CA ALA A 717 23.97 7.90 19.10
C ALA A 717 24.23 6.44 18.70
N LEU A 718 25.07 5.73 19.47
CA LEU A 718 25.27 4.29 19.29
C LEU A 718 23.99 3.50 19.59
N ALA A 719 23.23 3.87 20.61
CA ALA A 719 21.96 3.23 20.95
C ALA A 719 20.87 3.44 19.90
N ASP A 720 20.79 4.61 19.25
CA ASP A 720 19.90 4.84 18.09
C ASP A 720 20.25 3.92 16.91
N VAL A 721 21.55 3.80 16.61
CA VAL A 721 22.06 2.91 15.54
C VAL A 721 21.80 1.44 15.87
N LEU A 722 22.10 1.01 17.09
CA LEU A 722 21.80 -0.34 17.58
C LEU A 722 20.29 -0.60 17.66
N GLY A 723 19.47 0.40 17.98
CA GLY A 723 18.01 0.34 17.96
C GLY A 723 17.46 0.09 16.55
N LEU A 724 18.02 0.74 15.53
CA LEU A 724 17.68 0.46 14.13
C LEU A 724 18.12 -0.95 13.72
N VAL A 725 19.35 -1.36 14.05
CA VAL A 725 19.87 -2.70 13.75
C VAL A 725 19.04 -3.80 14.44
N PHE A 726 18.72 -3.62 15.72
CA PHE A 726 17.81 -4.48 16.49
C PHE A 726 16.42 -4.52 15.87
N THR A 727 15.87 -3.38 15.43
CA THR A 727 14.55 -3.34 14.77
C THR A 727 14.53 -4.17 13.49
N VAL A 728 15.56 -4.04 12.66
CA VAL A 728 15.71 -4.85 11.44
C VAL A 728 15.85 -6.33 11.81
N ALA A 729 16.81 -6.66 12.68
CA ALA A 729 17.10 -8.04 13.07
C ALA A 729 15.88 -8.71 13.72
N TYR A 730 15.19 -8.04 14.63
CA TYR A 730 14.01 -8.55 15.33
C TYR A 730 12.87 -8.90 14.36
N PHE A 731 12.48 -7.98 13.46
CA PHE A 731 11.38 -8.26 12.54
C PHE A 731 11.77 -9.21 11.40
N VAL A 732 13.03 -9.20 10.96
CA VAL A 732 13.58 -10.23 10.05
C VAL A 732 13.52 -11.60 10.71
N LEU A 733 14.09 -11.78 11.90
CA LEU A 733 14.15 -13.07 12.59
C LEU A 733 12.74 -13.58 12.94
N LEU A 734 11.83 -12.70 13.37
CA LEU A 734 10.43 -13.05 13.62
C LEU A 734 9.73 -13.55 12.34
N GLU A 735 9.87 -12.85 11.21
CA GLU A 735 9.27 -13.28 9.94
C GLU A 735 9.93 -14.57 9.40
N ARG A 736 11.25 -14.71 9.56
CA ARG A 736 11.99 -15.92 9.18
C ARG A 736 11.66 -17.13 10.05
N ALA A 737 11.41 -16.95 11.35
CA ALA A 737 10.91 -18.01 12.22
C ALA A 737 9.50 -18.47 11.80
N LEU A 738 8.58 -17.53 11.58
CA LEU A 738 7.22 -17.83 11.10
C LEU A 738 7.24 -18.57 9.75
N THR A 739 8.05 -18.11 8.80
CA THR A 739 8.13 -18.69 7.44
C THR A 739 9.03 -19.93 7.32
N ALA A 740 9.89 -20.22 8.31
CA ALA A 740 10.58 -21.50 8.39
C ALA A 740 9.64 -22.61 8.85
N VAL A 741 8.79 -22.34 9.87
CA VAL A 741 7.78 -23.29 10.36
C VAL A 741 6.63 -23.46 9.38
N VAL A 742 6.24 -22.40 8.65
CA VAL A 742 5.22 -22.45 7.60
C VAL A 742 5.71 -21.70 6.34
N PRO A 743 6.39 -22.39 5.40
CA PRO A 743 6.81 -21.79 4.14
C PRO A 743 5.62 -21.34 3.29
N LEU A 744 5.65 -20.09 2.83
CA LEU A 744 4.66 -19.58 1.89
C LEU A 744 4.76 -20.34 0.55
N ARG A 745 3.62 -20.85 0.08
CA ARG A 745 3.46 -21.53 -1.21
C ARG A 745 2.17 -21.01 -1.88
N PRO A 746 2.07 -21.07 -3.23
CA PRO A 746 0.80 -20.87 -3.92
C PRO A 746 -0.31 -21.74 -3.31
N LEU A 747 -1.49 -21.15 -3.10
CA LEU A 747 -2.57 -21.76 -2.32
C LEU A 747 -3.93 -21.33 -2.87
N LEU A 748 -4.83 -22.31 -3.02
CA LEU A 748 -6.25 -22.11 -3.26
C LEU A 748 -7.03 -22.78 -2.11
N CYS A 749 -7.75 -22.00 -1.31
CA CYS A 749 -8.55 -22.50 -0.19
C CYS A 749 -9.60 -21.47 0.27
N SER A 750 -10.48 -21.87 1.18
CA SER A 750 -11.41 -20.93 1.84
C SER A 750 -10.73 -20.21 3.02
N ILE A 751 -11.23 -19.03 3.40
CA ILE A 751 -10.79 -18.30 4.60
C ILE A 751 -11.01 -19.05 5.93
N TYR A 752 -11.72 -20.19 5.88
CA TYR A 752 -11.94 -21.11 7.00
C TYR A 752 -10.96 -22.30 7.01
N ASP A 753 -9.98 -22.34 6.10
CA ASP A 753 -8.92 -23.35 6.06
C ASP A 753 -7.78 -23.00 7.03
N PRO A 754 -7.33 -23.91 7.91
CA PRO A 754 -6.19 -23.68 8.80
C PRO A 754 -4.87 -23.31 8.10
N ARG A 755 -4.73 -23.58 6.78
CA ARG A 755 -3.60 -23.12 5.97
C ARG A 755 -3.67 -21.62 5.72
N PHE A 756 -4.85 -21.07 5.45
CA PHE A 756 -5.05 -19.62 5.32
C PHE A 756 -4.83 -18.89 6.63
N TRP A 757 -5.27 -19.44 7.77
CA TRP A 757 -5.06 -18.79 9.08
C TRP A 757 -3.58 -18.59 9.41
N ARG A 758 -2.71 -19.53 8.99
CA ARG A 758 -1.24 -19.37 9.10
C ARG A 758 -0.73 -18.20 8.23
N HIS A 759 -1.38 -17.92 7.12
CA HIS A 759 -1.09 -16.80 6.21
C HIS A 759 -1.61 -15.46 6.78
N GLU A 760 -2.81 -15.42 7.37
CA GLU A 760 -3.30 -14.26 8.15
C GLU A 760 -2.35 -13.92 9.32
N ARG A 761 -1.81 -14.92 10.00
CA ARG A 761 -0.77 -14.76 11.03
C ARG A 761 0.53 -14.16 10.47
N TYR A 762 0.97 -14.61 9.30
CA TYR A 762 2.14 -14.07 8.60
C TYR A 762 1.97 -12.59 8.25
N TRP A 763 0.79 -12.14 7.82
CA TRP A 763 0.53 -10.70 7.62
C TRP A 763 0.48 -9.93 8.94
N LYS A 764 -0.27 -10.43 9.94
CA LYS A 764 -0.56 -9.66 11.15
C LYS A 764 0.66 -9.43 12.04
N VAL A 765 1.43 -10.48 12.33
CA VAL A 765 2.41 -10.50 13.43
C VAL A 765 3.68 -9.65 13.18
N PRO A 766 4.39 -9.78 12.03
CA PRO A 766 5.50 -8.89 11.68
C PRO A 766 5.06 -7.42 11.53
N SER A 767 6.04 -6.51 11.44
CA SER A 767 5.81 -5.13 10.99
C SER A 767 6.61 -4.87 9.74
N GLU A 768 6.05 -4.18 8.74
CA GLU A 768 6.83 -3.59 7.65
C GLU A 768 6.98 -2.06 7.77
N THR A 769 6.51 -1.45 8.87
CA THR A 769 6.56 0.02 9.04
C THR A 769 7.99 0.55 9.04
N TYR A 770 8.93 -0.22 9.60
CA TYR A 770 10.35 0.16 9.67
C TYR A 770 11.02 0.23 8.29
N LEU A 771 10.55 -0.52 7.29
CA LEU A 771 11.14 -0.56 5.93
C LEU A 771 11.13 0.80 5.22
N ARG A 772 10.28 1.74 5.67
CA ARG A 772 10.15 3.08 5.10
C ARG A 772 11.43 3.92 5.25
N ILE A 773 12.24 3.69 6.29
CA ILE A 773 13.50 4.43 6.49
C ILE A 773 14.54 4.12 5.40
N PHE A 774 14.46 2.94 4.78
CA PHE A 774 15.39 2.50 3.75
C PHE A 774 14.95 2.87 2.32
N ASN A 775 13.82 3.56 2.12
CA ASN A 775 13.33 3.92 0.79
C ASN A 775 14.37 4.74 0.01
N GLY A 776 14.74 4.26 -1.17
CA GLY A 776 15.77 4.84 -2.03
C GLY A 776 17.21 4.56 -1.56
N THR A 777 17.46 3.52 -0.77
CA THR A 777 18.82 3.13 -0.31
C THR A 777 19.20 1.70 -0.74
N PRO A 778 20.50 1.39 -0.90
CA PRO A 778 20.99 0.01 -1.05
C PRO A 778 20.56 -0.94 0.09
N TYR A 779 20.34 -0.41 1.29
CA TYR A 779 20.02 -1.21 2.48
C TYR A 779 18.65 -1.87 2.42
N LYS A 780 17.66 -1.27 1.73
CA LYS A 780 16.36 -1.93 1.52
C LYS A 780 16.50 -3.25 0.75
N ASN A 781 17.45 -3.33 -0.18
CA ASN A 781 17.76 -4.54 -0.94
C ASN A 781 18.48 -5.62 -0.11
N LEU A 782 19.13 -5.25 1.00
CA LEU A 782 19.64 -6.21 1.96
C LEU A 782 18.48 -6.78 2.79
N VAL A 783 17.64 -5.91 3.36
CA VAL A 783 16.49 -6.33 4.17
C VAL A 783 15.50 -7.19 3.37
N TRP A 784 15.21 -6.85 2.10
CA TRP A 784 14.37 -7.68 1.23
C TRP A 784 14.93 -9.10 1.03
N ARG A 785 16.25 -9.27 0.86
CA ARG A 785 16.87 -10.60 0.78
C ARG A 785 16.78 -11.36 2.10
N LEU A 786 17.01 -10.67 3.22
CA LEU A 786 16.87 -11.24 4.56
C LEU A 786 15.43 -11.68 4.88
N LEU A 787 14.42 -11.01 4.32
CA LEU A 787 13.00 -11.42 4.37
C LEU A 787 12.63 -12.51 3.34
N GLY A 788 13.56 -12.92 2.47
CA GLY A 788 13.39 -14.02 1.52
C GLY A 788 12.87 -13.63 0.13
N VAL A 789 12.91 -12.34 -0.25
CA VAL A 789 12.62 -11.89 -1.62
C VAL A 789 13.73 -12.34 -2.57
N ARG A 790 13.37 -12.94 -3.71
CA ARG A 790 14.32 -13.29 -4.78
C ARG A 790 14.66 -12.04 -5.57
N LEU A 791 15.74 -11.36 -5.18
CA LEU A 791 16.06 -9.99 -5.59
C LEU A 791 17.38 -9.88 -6.38
N GLY A 792 17.32 -9.27 -7.56
CA GLY A 792 18.47 -8.94 -8.41
C GLY A 792 19.32 -7.76 -7.91
N ARG A 793 20.42 -7.50 -8.61
CA ARG A 793 21.44 -6.51 -8.25
C ARG A 793 20.94 -5.09 -8.55
N ARG A 794 21.28 -4.12 -7.69
CA ARG A 794 21.05 -2.67 -7.87
C ARG A 794 19.59 -2.23 -8.10
N VAL A 795 18.60 -3.05 -7.73
CA VAL A 795 17.16 -2.68 -7.73
C VAL A 795 16.96 -1.36 -6.98
N PHE A 796 16.13 -0.47 -7.52
CA PHE A 796 15.73 0.77 -6.87
C PHE A 796 14.31 0.64 -6.31
N ASP A 797 14.12 1.01 -5.05
CA ASP A 797 12.81 0.93 -4.38
C ASP A 797 12.60 2.17 -3.50
N ASP A 798 11.69 3.05 -3.91
CA ASP A 798 11.32 4.30 -3.20
C ASP A 798 10.04 4.18 -2.35
N GLY A 799 9.58 2.96 -2.07
CA GLY A 799 8.36 2.72 -1.29
C GLY A 799 7.41 1.69 -1.87
N CYS A 800 7.93 0.66 -2.53
CA CYS A 800 7.19 -0.53 -2.89
C CYS A 800 6.74 -1.31 -1.64
N TYR A 801 5.56 -1.93 -1.75
CA TYR A 801 4.95 -2.80 -0.76
C TYR A 801 4.84 -4.23 -1.31
N LEU A 802 5.55 -5.16 -0.66
CA LEU A 802 5.54 -6.59 -0.99
C LEU A 802 4.81 -7.34 0.14
N THR A 803 3.73 -8.05 -0.20
CA THR A 803 2.93 -8.84 0.76
C THR A 803 3.56 -10.19 1.04
N GLU A 804 3.56 -11.13 0.09
CA GLU A 804 4.16 -12.46 0.23
C GLU A 804 5.61 -12.43 -0.25
N ARG A 805 6.52 -12.03 0.63
CA ARG A 805 7.90 -11.66 0.26
C ARG A 805 8.67 -12.78 -0.47
N SER A 806 8.45 -14.04 -0.07
CA SER A 806 9.06 -15.22 -0.70
C SER A 806 8.30 -15.81 -1.91
N LEU A 807 7.20 -15.17 -2.34
CA LEU A 807 6.53 -15.47 -3.62
C LEU A 807 6.93 -14.51 -4.76
N VAL A 808 7.57 -13.37 -4.42
CA VAL A 808 8.03 -12.35 -5.37
C VAL A 808 9.44 -12.66 -5.90
N THR A 809 9.63 -12.49 -7.21
CA THR A 809 10.95 -12.46 -7.88
C THR A 809 11.13 -11.13 -8.64
N LEU A 810 12.31 -10.53 -8.53
CA LEU A 810 12.66 -9.24 -9.15
C LEU A 810 14.06 -9.35 -9.77
N GLY A 811 14.19 -9.00 -11.05
CA GLY A 811 15.45 -9.02 -11.80
C GLY A 811 16.47 -7.93 -11.42
N ASP A 812 17.53 -7.81 -12.21
CA ASP A 812 18.57 -6.79 -12.01
C ASP A 812 18.04 -5.39 -12.38
N ALA A 813 18.40 -4.37 -11.61
CA ALA A 813 18.10 -2.96 -11.87
C ALA A 813 16.60 -2.57 -12.03
N CYS A 814 15.65 -3.39 -11.54
CA CYS A 814 14.23 -2.99 -11.50
C CYS A 814 14.03 -1.65 -10.77
N THR A 815 13.09 -0.84 -11.22
CA THR A 815 12.78 0.49 -10.71
C THR A 815 11.36 0.53 -10.13
N LEU A 816 11.25 0.51 -8.80
CA LEU A 816 9.98 0.43 -8.07
C LEU A 816 9.67 1.79 -7.42
N ASN A 817 8.67 2.51 -7.96
CA ASN A 817 8.30 3.83 -7.47
C ASN A 817 7.59 3.80 -6.10
N ALA A 818 7.49 4.98 -5.48
CA ALA A 818 6.72 5.16 -4.25
C ALA A 818 5.25 4.73 -4.42
N GLY A 819 4.71 4.03 -3.42
CA GLY A 819 3.31 3.61 -3.36
C GLY A 819 2.95 2.36 -4.19
N THR A 820 3.92 1.82 -4.94
CA THR A 820 3.75 0.59 -5.74
C THR A 820 3.46 -0.63 -4.86
N VAL A 821 2.82 -1.64 -5.45
CA VAL A 821 2.48 -2.91 -4.79
C VAL A 821 2.84 -4.08 -5.68
N VAL A 822 3.38 -5.15 -5.11
CA VAL A 822 3.30 -6.49 -5.68
C VAL A 822 2.56 -7.38 -4.68
N GLN A 823 1.32 -7.77 -5.05
CA GLN A 823 0.42 -8.55 -4.20
C GLN A 823 0.19 -9.94 -4.82
N CYS A 824 0.94 -10.92 -4.32
CA CYS A 824 0.92 -12.32 -4.76
C CYS A 824 -0.29 -13.12 -4.25
N HIS A 825 -1.39 -12.44 -3.91
CA HIS A 825 -2.67 -13.07 -3.57
C HIS A 825 -3.88 -12.23 -4.01
N SER A 826 -5.05 -12.87 -4.04
CA SER A 826 -6.36 -12.25 -3.93
C SER A 826 -7.21 -12.98 -2.87
N GLN A 827 -8.20 -12.29 -2.33
CA GLN A 827 -9.26 -12.86 -1.51
C GLN A 827 -10.58 -12.35 -2.11
N GLU A 828 -11.44 -13.27 -2.54
CA GLU A 828 -12.68 -12.99 -3.28
C GLU A 828 -13.81 -13.82 -2.63
N ASP A 829 -14.81 -13.16 -2.02
CA ASP A 829 -15.95 -13.77 -1.30
C ASP A 829 -15.61 -14.97 -0.40
N GLY A 830 -14.53 -14.86 0.38
CA GLY A 830 -14.11 -15.91 1.30
C GLY A 830 -13.32 -17.07 0.67
N THR A 831 -12.95 -16.97 -0.61
CA THR A 831 -11.95 -17.80 -1.29
C THR A 831 -10.63 -17.04 -1.37
N PHE A 832 -9.56 -17.63 -0.83
CA PHE A 832 -8.18 -17.14 -0.93
C PHE A 832 -7.44 -17.84 -2.08
N LYS A 833 -6.74 -17.04 -2.89
CA LYS A 833 -5.98 -17.46 -4.07
C LYS A 833 -4.60 -16.81 -4.02
N SER A 834 -3.51 -17.57 -4.06
CA SER A 834 -2.15 -17.01 -4.13
C SER A 834 -1.27 -17.75 -5.13
N ASP A 835 -0.38 -17.01 -5.79
CA ASP A 835 0.65 -17.56 -6.68
C ASP A 835 1.86 -16.61 -6.79
N ARG A 836 2.96 -17.13 -7.32
CA ARG A 836 4.21 -16.38 -7.54
C ARG A 836 4.01 -15.23 -8.53
N SER A 837 4.88 -14.25 -8.46
CA SER A 837 4.94 -13.15 -9.44
C SER A 837 6.39 -12.79 -9.70
N ALA A 838 6.75 -12.62 -10.97
CA ALA A 838 8.13 -12.29 -11.38
C ALA A 838 8.18 -11.06 -12.28
N LEU A 839 9.13 -10.17 -11.99
CA LEU A 839 9.51 -9.05 -12.84
C LEU A 839 10.94 -9.31 -13.34
N GLY A 840 11.16 -9.23 -14.66
CA GLY A 840 12.47 -9.32 -15.29
C GLY A 840 13.38 -8.14 -14.94
N SER A 841 14.61 -8.12 -15.48
CA SER A 841 15.53 -7.00 -15.25
C SER A 841 14.96 -5.68 -15.80
N ARG A 842 15.43 -4.53 -15.32
CA ARG A 842 15.09 -3.17 -15.79
C ARG A 842 13.58 -2.78 -15.76
N CYS A 843 12.69 -3.66 -15.31
CA CYS A 843 11.26 -3.38 -15.18
C CYS A 843 11.01 -2.10 -14.37
N THR A 844 10.15 -1.21 -14.87
CA THR A 844 9.72 0.00 -14.14
C THR A 844 8.26 -0.13 -13.72
N LEU A 845 8.00 -0.08 -12.40
CA LEU A 845 6.65 0.12 -11.87
C LEU A 845 6.46 1.61 -11.57
N GLY A 846 5.54 2.27 -12.29
CA GLY A 846 5.19 3.68 -12.12
C GLY A 846 4.57 4.01 -10.76
N VAL A 847 4.51 5.30 -10.40
CA VAL A 847 4.02 5.78 -9.09
C VAL A 847 2.63 5.21 -8.78
N GLY A 848 2.46 4.54 -7.63
CA GLY A 848 1.19 3.95 -7.22
C GLY A 848 0.74 2.68 -7.95
N ALA A 849 1.47 2.19 -8.97
CA ALA A 849 1.09 1.01 -9.75
C ALA A 849 0.97 -0.26 -8.88
N PHE A 850 -0.05 -1.07 -9.17
CA PHE A 850 -0.42 -2.27 -8.43
C PHE A 850 -0.28 -3.51 -9.33
N VAL A 851 0.57 -4.44 -8.91
CA VAL A 851 0.81 -5.71 -9.57
C VAL A 851 0.13 -6.84 -8.77
N HIS A 852 -0.71 -7.63 -9.43
CA HIS A 852 -1.42 -8.74 -8.80
C HIS A 852 -0.68 -10.08 -8.91
N TYR A 853 -1.34 -11.20 -8.58
CA TYR A 853 -0.70 -12.52 -8.45
C TYR A 853 -0.63 -13.30 -9.77
N GLY A 854 0.30 -14.25 -9.87
CA GLY A 854 0.45 -15.13 -11.04
C GLY A 854 1.02 -14.44 -12.28
N VAL A 855 1.53 -13.20 -12.15
CA VAL A 855 1.97 -12.41 -13.31
C VAL A 855 3.44 -12.66 -13.67
N MET A 856 3.74 -12.47 -14.94
CA MET A 856 5.11 -12.39 -15.46
C MET A 856 5.28 -11.07 -16.21
N VAL A 857 6.22 -10.23 -15.77
CA VAL A 857 6.58 -8.97 -16.42
C VAL A 857 7.94 -9.14 -17.08
N GLY A 858 8.00 -9.02 -18.41
CA GLY A 858 9.23 -9.16 -19.20
C GLY A 858 10.27 -8.08 -18.88
N GLU A 859 11.54 -8.35 -19.20
CA GLU A 859 12.63 -7.37 -18.99
C GLU A 859 12.33 -6.03 -19.70
N GLY A 860 12.74 -4.91 -19.09
CA GLY A 860 12.58 -3.55 -19.63
C GLY A 860 11.14 -3.02 -19.63
N ALA A 861 10.14 -3.85 -19.35
CA ALA A 861 8.74 -3.46 -19.41
C ALA A 861 8.37 -2.38 -18.37
N VAL A 862 7.43 -1.52 -18.74
CA VAL A 862 7.04 -0.34 -17.97
C VAL A 862 5.55 -0.35 -17.70
N LEU A 863 5.16 -0.37 -16.42
CA LEU A 863 3.81 -0.02 -16.01
C LEU A 863 3.73 1.49 -15.73
N ALA A 864 2.78 2.16 -16.36
CA ALA A 864 2.50 3.58 -16.14
C ALA A 864 1.99 3.87 -14.70
N PRO A 865 1.97 5.13 -14.25
CA PRO A 865 1.43 5.50 -12.93
C PRO A 865 0.03 4.95 -12.68
N ASP A 866 -0.27 4.62 -11.41
CA ASP A 866 -1.52 4.06 -10.90
C ASP A 866 -2.01 2.72 -11.54
N SER A 867 -1.36 2.20 -12.57
CA SER A 867 -1.83 1.04 -13.34
C SER A 867 -2.13 -0.19 -12.48
N PHE A 868 -3.19 -0.94 -12.82
CA PHE A 868 -3.56 -2.19 -12.15
C PHE A 868 -3.35 -3.39 -13.08
N LEU A 869 -2.19 -4.06 -12.94
CA LEU A 869 -1.90 -5.28 -13.70
C LEU A 869 -2.67 -6.46 -13.10
N MET A 870 -3.59 -7.02 -13.89
CA MET A 870 -4.48 -8.11 -13.48
C MET A 870 -3.74 -9.42 -13.20
N LYS A 871 -4.40 -10.28 -12.40
CA LYS A 871 -3.91 -11.63 -12.06
C LYS A 871 -3.70 -12.49 -13.31
N GLY A 872 -2.57 -13.17 -13.39
CA GLY A 872 -2.20 -14.02 -14.53
C GLY A 872 -1.73 -13.30 -15.79
N GLU A 873 -1.65 -11.96 -15.79
CA GLU A 873 -1.20 -11.23 -16.98
C GLU A 873 0.27 -11.44 -17.30
N LEU A 874 0.55 -11.50 -18.60
CA LEU A 874 1.86 -11.73 -19.18
C LEU A 874 2.24 -10.49 -20.01
N VAL A 875 3.10 -9.65 -19.45
CA VAL A 875 3.56 -8.40 -20.08
C VAL A 875 4.83 -8.71 -20.89
N PRO A 876 4.86 -8.44 -22.21
CA PRO A 876 6.03 -8.69 -23.04
C PRO A 876 7.27 -7.88 -22.63
N GLN A 877 8.44 -8.28 -23.13
CA GLN A 877 9.69 -7.52 -22.97
C GLN A 877 9.56 -6.12 -23.58
N ASP A 878 10.19 -5.13 -22.92
CA ASP A 878 10.26 -3.70 -23.30
C ASP A 878 8.90 -3.00 -23.52
N ALA A 879 7.78 -3.69 -23.23
CA ALA A 879 6.43 -3.22 -23.48
C ALA A 879 5.99 -2.15 -22.47
N ARG A 880 5.23 -1.17 -22.95
CA ARG A 880 4.61 -0.11 -22.12
C ARG A 880 3.14 -0.41 -21.92
N TRP A 881 2.73 -0.55 -20.66
CA TRP A 881 1.36 -0.87 -20.26
C TRP A 881 0.84 0.18 -19.29
N GLY A 882 -0.47 0.42 -19.27
CA GLY A 882 -1.05 1.49 -18.46
C GLY A 882 -2.52 1.32 -18.16
N GLY A 883 -2.94 1.92 -17.05
CA GLY A 883 -4.33 2.09 -16.67
C GLY A 883 -4.92 0.98 -15.80
N ASN A 884 -6.25 1.02 -15.63
CA ASN A 884 -6.96 0.20 -14.65
C ASN A 884 -8.25 -0.43 -15.25
N PRO A 885 -8.26 -1.73 -15.62
CA PRO A 885 -7.12 -2.65 -15.69
C PRO A 885 -6.03 -2.18 -16.67
N ALA A 886 -4.80 -2.63 -16.45
CA ALA A 886 -3.67 -2.27 -17.30
C ALA A 886 -3.76 -2.98 -18.66
N THR A 887 -3.56 -2.22 -19.74
CA THR A 887 -3.47 -2.72 -21.12
C THR A 887 -2.21 -2.17 -21.80
N PRO A 888 -1.75 -2.73 -22.93
CA PRO A 888 -0.73 -2.07 -23.75
C PRO A 888 -1.10 -0.61 -24.06
N LEU A 889 -0.12 0.29 -23.97
CA LEU A 889 -0.25 1.68 -24.41
C LEU A 889 0.29 1.79 -25.83
N SER A 890 -0.47 2.45 -26.71
CA SER A 890 0.03 2.83 -28.04
C SER A 890 1.30 3.68 -27.92
N PRO A 891 2.29 3.54 -28.83
CA PRO A 891 3.44 4.43 -28.85
C PRO A 891 2.96 5.87 -29.08
N SER A 892 3.24 6.75 -28.13
CA SER A 892 2.78 8.14 -28.16
C SER A 892 3.40 8.89 -29.33
N ARG A 893 2.57 9.39 -30.26
CA ARG A 893 2.99 10.46 -31.18
C ARG A 893 3.44 11.65 -30.33
N SER A 894 4.74 11.95 -30.33
CA SER A 894 5.28 13.14 -29.68
C SER A 894 4.83 14.37 -30.46
N GLY A 895 3.89 15.13 -29.90
CA GLY A 895 3.37 16.34 -30.53
C GLY A 895 4.40 17.47 -30.52
N GLU A 896 5.14 17.62 -31.61
CA GLU A 896 5.90 18.86 -31.89
C GLU A 896 4.94 19.98 -32.33
N GLY A 897 4.22 20.56 -31.36
CA GLY A 897 3.62 21.89 -31.47
C GLY A 897 4.50 22.89 -30.73
N ARG A 898 4.89 23.97 -31.42
CA ARG A 898 5.78 25.03 -30.88
C ARG A 898 5.04 25.98 -29.92
#